data_AF-A0A2C5ZPI2-F1
#
_entry.id   AF-A0A2C5ZPI2-F1
#
_cell.length_a   1.000
_cell.length_b   1.000
_cell.length_c   1.000
_cell.angle_alpha   90.00
_cell.angle_beta   90.00
_cell.angle_gamma   90.00
#
_symmetry.space_group_name_H-M   'P 1'
#
loop_
_entity.id
_entity.type
_entity.pdbx_description
1 polymer ?
#
loop_
_entity_poly.entity_id
_entity_poly.type
_entity_poly.pdbx_seq_one_letter_code
_entity_poly.pdbx_strand_id
1 'polypeptide(L)'
;MKLPLPLPLLALAAAVLLPGTASGPRADRAPPRVVGASVQRRYVSGGRAAARLRGRADEPIDVPLSNQKVLYSIEIEVGNPPQRMEVQLDTGSSDALLNTDRSALCTGRDNACAATGTYNANASSTSRYVNSRFNISYVDSSGAAGDFVTDDVRLLGRLVPGVQLGVAYNSSTPQSVLGIGLTSNEAGDAGARRGGDEYANLPARMADDGVIASNAYSLWLNDLGAANGSILFGGVDAARFRAPLVRLPLQPVAGRFTEFYVTLTGLAVAGNDTADGLAQAASAAFLPSSFAMGAVMLGAAAFMDWRGGLKTSRAVFCFAAAAVLGWPFAAALCAPFLLEELVLAAFSDKEARIQSALRLGRGVVAGLLLLLFDFLINLFFYKRAVVVTWNIVRYNIFSSTGGPGLYGTEPWHFYFRNLALNFNLWFVLALLALPLFLVQKLSGRGSQPGLPLRTLVFVAPFYMWLAIFTAQPHKEERFMYPVYPFLVLNGSISLHMLLSAIGSSDPNALVARVPARLRLLAVGLVLFLSLDVGLARIYGVYTAYRAPMAIYKPLWGGDEGGGAVGGPEDLVCFGKEWYRFPSSYFLPRDMHAKFVRSEFRGLLPGEFSEARTGFGFWSGTWLPTSGLNDGNREDPGKYVDLRACSLLVDTQYPDRTEPLPPAEPDYVADSETWEVVKCEPFLDAASTHVLARTLWLPDLALVPVRLRRRWGRHCLLKRRTTAN
;
A
#
# COMPACT_ATOMS: atom_id res chain seq x y z
N MET A 1 -12.17 3.77 -24.16
CA MET A 1 -11.13 4.61 -23.51
C MET A 1 -9.76 4.06 -23.88
N LYS A 2 -9.03 4.70 -24.81
CA LYS A 2 -7.70 4.28 -25.28
C LYS A 2 -6.66 4.77 -24.27
N LEU A 3 -6.13 3.90 -23.41
CA LEU A 3 -4.93 4.21 -22.63
C LEU A 3 -3.76 4.40 -23.60
N PRO A 4 -2.88 5.41 -23.42
CA PRO A 4 -1.70 5.55 -24.26
C PRO A 4 -0.75 4.38 -24.01
N LEU A 5 -0.08 3.93 -25.06
CA LEU A 5 1.00 2.94 -25.01
C LEU A 5 2.01 3.27 -23.89
N PRO A 6 2.61 2.27 -23.23
CA PRO A 6 3.87 2.50 -22.54
C PRO A 6 4.92 2.71 -23.64
N LEU A 7 5.45 3.93 -23.76
CA LEU A 7 6.76 4.15 -24.39
C LEU A 7 7.84 3.90 -23.33
N PRO A 8 8.47 2.72 -23.28
CA PRO A 8 9.85 2.63 -22.85
C PRO A 8 10.60 1.86 -23.92
N LEU A 9 10.95 2.52 -25.03
CA LEU A 9 11.89 1.90 -25.98
C LEU A 9 12.70 2.89 -26.84
N LEU A 10 12.55 4.21 -26.69
CA LEU A 10 13.33 5.16 -27.52
C LEU A 10 13.55 6.58 -26.96
N ALA A 11 13.28 6.85 -25.68
CA ALA A 11 13.30 8.21 -25.13
C ALA A 11 14.53 8.54 -24.26
N LEU A 12 15.74 8.15 -24.67
CA LEU A 12 16.98 8.65 -24.05
C LEU A 12 18.06 8.98 -25.10
N ALA A 13 17.73 9.89 -26.03
CA ALA A 13 18.73 10.50 -26.90
C ALA A 13 18.44 11.95 -27.35
N ALA A 14 17.31 12.57 -26.96
CA ALA A 14 16.94 13.89 -27.51
C ALA A 14 16.27 14.83 -26.50
N ALA A 15 16.92 15.08 -25.36
CA ALA A 15 16.54 16.16 -24.45
C ALA A 15 17.73 17.09 -24.19
N VAL A 16 18.29 17.63 -25.28
CA VAL A 16 19.17 18.80 -25.27
C VAL A 16 18.66 19.72 -26.37
N LEU A 17 18.18 20.91 -25.96
CA LEU A 17 17.82 22.10 -26.75
C LEU A 17 16.45 22.09 -27.48
N LEU A 18 15.47 22.81 -26.92
CA LEU A 18 14.86 24.03 -27.51
C LEU A 18 13.62 24.49 -26.69
N PRO A 19 13.39 25.82 -26.53
CA PRO A 19 12.20 26.38 -25.88
C PRO A 19 11.07 26.62 -26.91
N GLY A 20 9.82 26.42 -26.50
CA GLY A 20 8.64 26.70 -27.31
C GLY A 20 7.54 27.36 -26.49
N THR A 21 7.23 28.61 -26.84
CA THR A 21 6.10 29.40 -26.34
C THR A 21 4.81 29.02 -27.09
N ALA A 22 3.68 28.96 -26.39
CA ALA A 22 2.36 29.07 -27.01
C ALA A 22 1.35 29.64 -26.01
N SER A 23 0.89 30.85 -26.29
CA SER A 23 -0.25 31.51 -25.67
C SER A 23 -1.54 31.16 -26.43
N GLY A 24 -2.62 30.91 -25.68
CA GLY A 24 -4.00 30.77 -26.20
C GLY A 24 -4.94 31.78 -25.54
N PRO A 25 -6.08 32.12 -26.17
CA PRO A 25 -6.79 33.38 -25.96
C PRO A 25 -7.63 33.39 -24.68
N ARG A 26 -7.68 34.58 -24.05
CA ARG A 26 -8.42 34.87 -22.81
C ARG A 26 -9.81 35.40 -23.18
N ALA A 27 -10.86 34.70 -22.79
CA ALA A 27 -12.23 35.21 -22.84
C ALA A 27 -12.47 36.18 -21.68
N ASP A 28 -13.14 37.30 -21.97
CA ASP A 28 -13.51 38.34 -21.01
C ASP A 28 -14.35 37.77 -19.85
N ARG A 29 -13.75 37.75 -18.65
CA ARG A 29 -14.46 37.58 -17.38
C ARG A 29 -14.06 38.73 -16.47
N ALA A 30 -15.04 39.25 -15.72
CA ALA A 30 -14.82 40.24 -14.67
C ALA A 30 -13.60 39.85 -13.80
N PRO A 31 -12.81 40.82 -13.31
CA PRO A 31 -11.57 40.53 -12.60
C PRO A 31 -11.84 39.56 -11.45
N PRO A 32 -11.09 38.45 -11.36
CA PRO A 32 -11.34 37.43 -10.35
C PRO A 32 -11.17 38.04 -8.95
N ARG A 33 -12.19 37.91 -8.09
CA ARG A 33 -12.11 38.29 -6.67
C ARG A 33 -11.39 37.20 -5.90
N VAL A 34 -10.06 37.28 -5.96
CA VAL A 34 -9.15 36.32 -5.35
C VAL A 34 -8.13 37.05 -4.49
N VAL A 35 -7.72 36.42 -3.39
CA VAL A 35 -6.65 36.91 -2.52
C VAL A 35 -5.58 35.83 -2.47
N GLY A 36 -4.41 36.10 -3.06
CA GLY A 36 -3.30 35.15 -3.13
C GLY A 36 -2.15 35.56 -2.24
N ALA A 37 -1.58 34.62 -1.48
CA ALA A 37 -0.48 34.86 -0.58
C ALA A 37 0.67 33.85 -0.70
N SER A 38 1.89 34.33 -0.46
CA SER A 38 3.09 33.47 -0.40
C SER A 38 3.13 32.75 0.94
N VAL A 39 3.43 31.45 0.89
CA VAL A 39 3.56 30.60 2.08
C VAL A 39 5.03 30.23 2.24
N GLN A 40 5.63 30.52 3.38
CA GLN A 40 7.04 30.26 3.64
C GLN A 40 7.23 28.88 4.25
N ARG A 41 8.24 28.14 3.79
CA ARG A 41 8.59 26.82 4.35
C ARG A 41 9.64 26.97 5.45
N ARG A 42 9.37 26.44 6.64
CA ARG A 42 10.32 26.42 7.78
C ARG A 42 10.70 25.02 8.21
N TYR A 43 12.00 24.85 8.47
CA TYR A 43 12.56 23.67 9.14
C TYR A 43 12.61 23.90 10.64
N VAL A 44 11.93 23.06 11.41
CA VAL A 44 11.98 23.12 12.87
C VAL A 44 13.15 22.26 13.35
N SER A 45 14.20 22.88 13.89
CA SER A 45 15.33 22.17 14.53
C SER A 45 15.04 21.95 16.02
N GLY A 46 15.16 20.70 16.49
CA GLY A 46 15.24 20.41 17.93
C GLY A 46 13.95 20.05 18.69
N GLY A 47 12.91 19.52 18.04
CA GLY A 47 11.73 18.99 18.73
C GLY A 47 10.93 18.01 17.88
N ARG A 48 10.14 17.12 18.50
CA ARG A 48 9.19 16.24 17.80
C ARG A 48 8.09 17.10 17.17
N ALA A 49 8.25 17.52 15.92
CA ALA A 49 7.11 17.97 15.13
C ALA A 49 6.30 16.73 14.74
N ALA A 50 5.10 16.58 15.30
CA ALA A 50 4.12 15.63 14.82
C ALA A 50 3.07 16.38 13.99
N ALA A 51 2.35 15.68 13.11
CA ALA A 51 1.17 16.28 12.49
C ALA A 51 0.17 16.67 13.61
N ARG A 52 -0.17 17.96 13.70
CA ARG A 52 -1.06 18.52 14.72
C ARG A 52 -2.51 18.26 14.34
N LEU A 53 -2.97 17.03 14.51
CA LEU A 53 -4.39 16.70 14.43
C LEU A 53 -5.07 17.07 15.76
N ARG A 54 -6.37 17.36 15.79
CA ARG A 54 -7.10 17.66 17.05
C ARG A 54 -7.40 16.36 17.83
N GLY A 55 -7.27 16.37 19.16
CA GLY A 55 -7.45 15.17 20.02
C GLY A 55 -8.88 14.59 20.01
N ARG A 56 -9.00 13.25 20.10
CA ARG A 56 -10.26 12.48 19.95
C ARG A 56 -10.94 12.08 21.28
N ALA A 57 -12.26 11.89 21.24
CA ALA A 57 -13.03 11.17 22.27
C ALA A 57 -13.63 9.83 21.75
N ASP A 58 -13.72 9.61 20.44
CA ASP A 58 -14.20 8.37 19.82
C ASP A 58 -13.17 7.83 18.81
N GLU A 59 -12.98 6.50 18.79
CA GLU A 59 -11.94 5.78 18.03
C GLU A 59 -12.27 5.62 16.53
N PRO A 60 -11.50 6.30 15.66
CA PRO A 60 -10.90 5.62 14.52
C PRO A 60 -9.45 5.22 14.85
N ILE A 61 -8.93 4.21 14.17
CA ILE A 61 -7.51 3.80 14.30
C ILE A 61 -6.63 4.90 13.67
N ASP A 62 -6.06 5.74 14.51
CA ASP A 62 -5.02 6.69 14.10
C ASP A 62 -3.66 6.00 14.01
N VAL A 63 -3.07 6.04 12.82
CA VAL A 63 -1.65 5.73 12.64
C VAL A 63 -0.89 7.04 12.78
N PRO A 64 -0.12 7.27 13.87
CA PRO A 64 0.59 8.53 14.05
C PRO A 64 1.69 8.67 12.99
N LEU A 65 1.45 9.49 11.97
CA LEU A 65 2.46 9.95 11.03
C LEU A 65 3.25 11.10 11.66
N SER A 66 4.47 10.82 12.11
CA SER A 66 5.39 11.85 12.62
C SER A 66 6.08 12.55 11.45
N ASN A 67 5.54 13.70 11.01
CA ASN A 67 6.21 14.59 10.08
C ASN A 67 7.23 15.48 10.83
N GLN A 68 8.46 14.99 10.97
CA GLN A 68 9.43 15.57 11.91
C GLN A 68 10.08 16.89 11.49
N LYS A 69 9.79 17.52 10.32
CA LYS A 69 10.71 18.56 9.83
C LYS A 69 10.17 19.76 9.05
N VAL A 70 8.90 19.85 8.61
CA VAL A 70 8.47 20.94 7.71
C VAL A 70 7.11 21.52 8.08
N LEU A 71 7.06 22.82 8.38
CA LEU A 71 5.84 23.60 8.59
C LEU A 71 5.77 24.75 7.57
N TYR A 72 4.55 25.17 7.24
CA TYR A 72 4.25 26.24 6.30
C TYR A 72 3.60 27.41 7.02
N SER A 73 4.14 28.61 6.87
CA SER A 73 3.69 29.82 7.56
C SER A 73 3.31 30.94 6.59
N ILE A 74 2.48 31.86 7.07
CA ILE A 74 2.02 33.05 6.35
C ILE A 74 2.08 34.25 7.29
N GLU A 75 2.35 35.43 6.75
CA GLU A 75 2.31 36.69 7.49
C GLU A 75 0.90 37.27 7.43
N ILE A 76 0.38 37.65 8.61
CA ILE A 76 -0.86 38.39 8.77
C ILE A 76 -0.63 39.64 9.62
N GLU A 77 -1.46 40.66 9.45
CA GLU A 77 -1.51 41.79 10.38
C GLU A 77 -2.86 41.80 11.10
N VAL A 78 -2.86 41.95 12.42
CA VAL A 78 -4.07 41.93 13.23
C VAL A 78 -4.20 43.25 14.00
N GLY A 79 -5.39 43.83 13.97
CA GLY A 79 -5.75 45.00 14.75
C GLY A 79 -5.48 46.37 14.12
N ASN A 80 -5.73 47.41 14.91
CA ASN A 80 -5.50 48.80 14.55
C ASN A 80 -4.91 49.59 15.74
N PRO A 81 -3.61 49.96 15.72
CA PRO A 81 -2.66 49.80 14.62
C PRO A 81 -2.34 48.33 14.29
N PRO A 82 -1.96 48.00 13.04
CA PRO A 82 -1.70 46.63 12.62
C PRO A 82 -0.51 46.00 13.35
N GLN A 83 -0.71 44.82 13.95
CA GLN A 83 0.33 44.03 14.62
C GLN A 83 0.71 42.85 13.73
N ARG A 84 1.97 42.79 13.29
CA ARG A 84 2.48 41.76 12.38
C ARG A 84 2.75 40.46 13.10
N MET A 85 2.28 39.37 12.52
CA MET A 85 2.48 38.03 13.04
C MET A 85 2.73 37.03 11.91
N GLU A 86 3.60 36.09 12.19
CA GLU A 86 3.76 34.89 11.40
C GLU A 86 2.97 33.75 12.03
N VAL A 87 2.04 33.19 11.26
CA VAL A 87 1.13 32.14 11.70
C VAL A 87 1.33 30.89 10.85
N GLN A 88 1.30 29.72 11.48
CA GLN A 88 1.29 28.44 10.79
C GLN A 88 -0.04 28.26 10.07
N LEU A 89 0.01 27.95 8.78
CA LEU A 89 -1.20 27.63 8.01
C LEU A 89 -1.65 26.20 8.33
N ASP A 90 -2.89 26.03 8.75
CA ASP A 90 -3.42 24.73 9.15
C ASP A 90 -4.80 24.44 8.55
N THR A 91 -4.88 23.41 7.71
CA THR A 91 -6.15 22.94 7.13
C THR A 91 -6.86 21.92 8.03
N GLY A 92 -6.17 21.39 9.05
CA GLY A 92 -6.69 20.41 10.00
C GLY A 92 -7.41 21.03 11.20
N SER A 93 -7.26 22.34 11.43
CA SER A 93 -7.98 23.12 12.44
C SER A 93 -8.77 24.27 11.80
N SER A 94 -9.66 24.89 12.56
CA SER A 94 -10.59 25.92 12.05
C SER A 94 -10.53 27.24 12.81
N ASP A 95 -9.69 27.30 13.84
CA ASP A 95 -9.51 28.45 14.72
C ASP A 95 -8.17 29.12 14.45
N ALA A 96 -8.16 30.46 14.48
CA ALA A 96 -6.91 31.20 14.57
C ALA A 96 -6.46 31.28 16.04
N LEU A 97 -5.26 30.80 16.33
CA LEU A 97 -4.61 30.89 17.64
C LEU A 97 -3.46 31.89 17.57
N LEU A 98 -3.54 32.96 18.36
CA LEU A 98 -2.52 33.99 18.46
C LEU A 98 -1.88 33.96 19.85
N ASN A 99 -0.56 33.77 19.90
CA ASN A 99 0.20 33.92 21.14
C ASN A 99 0.26 35.40 21.54
N THR A 100 0.05 35.68 22.82
CA THR A 100 0.11 37.04 23.37
C THR A 100 1.43 37.32 24.09
N ASP A 101 1.82 38.59 24.13
CA ASP A 101 3.00 39.12 24.84
C ASP A 101 2.93 38.87 26.36
N ARG A 102 1.74 38.55 26.87
CA ARG A 102 1.48 38.18 28.27
C ARG A 102 1.50 36.68 28.55
N SER A 103 1.64 35.82 27.54
CA SER A 103 1.61 34.37 27.76
C SER A 103 2.89 33.89 28.46
N ALA A 104 2.75 32.93 29.37
CA ALA A 104 3.88 32.39 30.14
C ALA A 104 5.02 31.87 29.24
N LEU A 105 4.67 31.37 28.04
CA LEU A 105 5.61 30.88 27.04
C LEU A 105 6.41 32.01 26.40
N CYS A 106 5.75 33.10 26.01
CA CYS A 106 6.42 34.24 25.35
C CYS A 106 7.19 35.11 26.35
N THR A 107 6.81 35.11 27.63
CA THR A 107 7.54 35.82 28.70
C THR A 107 8.69 35.01 29.30
N GLY A 108 8.88 33.74 28.89
CA GLY A 108 9.92 32.86 29.39
C GLY A 108 11.33 33.33 29.02
N ARG A 109 12.36 32.75 29.67
CA ARG A 109 13.79 33.12 29.50
C ARG A 109 14.27 33.13 28.05
N ASP A 110 13.71 32.26 27.21
CA ASP A 110 14.11 32.09 25.82
C ASP A 110 13.24 32.89 24.84
N ASN A 111 12.22 33.63 25.32
CA ASN A 111 11.21 34.35 24.54
C ASN A 111 10.82 33.60 23.25
N ALA A 112 10.23 32.43 23.43
CA ALA A 112 10.06 31.45 22.36
C ALA A 112 9.20 31.96 21.18
N CYS A 113 8.43 33.04 21.39
CA CYS A 113 7.55 33.65 20.40
C CYS A 113 8.19 34.82 19.62
N ALA A 114 9.41 35.25 19.99
CA ALA A 114 10.07 36.41 19.38
C ALA A 114 10.16 36.31 17.84
N ALA A 115 10.37 35.10 17.32
CA ALA A 115 10.53 34.85 15.89
C ALA A 115 9.22 34.87 15.10
N THR A 116 8.06 34.76 15.74
CA THR A 116 6.73 34.69 15.08
C THR A 116 5.85 35.90 15.39
N GLY A 117 6.28 36.77 16.30
CA GLY A 117 5.48 37.89 16.80
C GLY A 117 4.44 37.47 17.84
N THR A 118 3.84 38.46 18.47
CA THR A 118 2.79 38.29 19.48
C THR A 118 1.67 39.31 19.24
N TYR A 119 0.48 39.00 19.71
CA TYR A 119 -0.69 39.88 19.61
C TYR A 119 -1.07 40.43 20.99
N ASN A 120 -1.28 41.74 21.06
CA ASN A 120 -1.80 42.44 22.22
C ASN A 120 -3.16 43.06 21.87
N ALA A 121 -4.22 42.42 22.37
CA ALA A 121 -5.60 42.86 22.15
C ALA A 121 -5.85 44.29 22.67
N ASN A 122 -5.23 44.68 23.79
CA ASN A 122 -5.42 46.00 24.40
C ASN A 122 -4.74 47.13 23.61
N ALA A 123 -3.80 46.79 22.72
CA ALA A 123 -3.15 47.77 21.84
C ALA A 123 -3.97 48.05 20.56
N SER A 124 -5.03 47.27 20.29
CA SER A 124 -5.86 47.41 19.10
C SER A 124 -7.18 48.11 19.40
N SER A 125 -7.46 49.20 18.69
CA SER A 125 -8.72 49.96 18.76
C SER A 125 -9.92 49.23 18.14
N THR A 126 -9.68 48.19 17.34
CA THR A 126 -10.71 47.39 16.65
C THR A 126 -10.98 46.05 17.35
N SER A 127 -10.19 45.71 18.36
CA SER A 127 -10.37 44.50 19.16
C SER A 127 -11.64 44.58 20.01
N ARG A 128 -12.42 43.50 20.03
CA ARG A 128 -13.58 43.34 20.92
C ARG A 128 -13.54 41.96 21.58
N TYR A 129 -13.69 41.94 22.89
CA TYR A 129 -13.84 40.71 23.65
C TYR A 129 -15.14 39.98 23.27
N VAL A 130 -15.08 38.66 23.11
CA VAL A 130 -16.24 37.80 22.87
C VAL A 130 -16.56 36.98 24.12
N ASN A 131 -15.66 36.10 24.55
CA ASN A 131 -15.77 35.29 25.77
C ASN A 131 -14.42 34.64 26.13
N SER A 132 -14.31 34.01 27.31
CA SER A 132 -13.10 33.32 27.79
C SER A 132 -13.13 31.79 27.62
N ARG A 133 -13.74 31.30 26.53
CA ARG A 133 -13.91 29.86 26.27
C ARG A 133 -12.94 29.31 25.23
N PHE A 134 -11.91 30.06 24.84
CA PHE A 134 -10.94 29.56 23.88
C PHE A 134 -10.08 28.49 24.54
N ASN A 135 -10.22 27.25 24.07
CA ASN A 135 -9.46 26.11 24.55
C ASN A 135 -9.28 25.08 23.44
N ILE A 136 -8.04 24.78 23.10
CA ILE A 136 -7.67 23.86 22.02
C ILE A 136 -6.62 22.87 22.50
N SER A 137 -6.79 21.61 22.13
CA SER A 137 -5.83 20.52 22.37
C SER A 137 -5.59 19.73 21.09
N TYR A 138 -4.32 19.41 20.87
CA TYR A 138 -3.83 18.67 19.71
C TYR A 138 -3.37 17.26 20.11
N VAL A 139 -3.34 16.34 19.15
CA VAL A 139 -2.95 14.92 19.28
C VAL A 139 -1.50 14.76 19.73
N ASP A 140 -0.66 15.76 19.46
CA ASP A 140 0.73 15.78 19.93
C ASP A 140 0.87 16.19 21.40
N SER A 141 -0.24 16.25 22.15
CA SER A 141 -0.38 16.73 23.53
C SER A 141 -0.11 18.21 23.74
N SER A 142 0.12 18.97 22.65
CA SER A 142 0.16 20.43 22.75
C SER A 142 -1.24 21.01 22.88
N GLY A 143 -1.34 22.21 23.44
CA GLY A 143 -2.61 22.88 23.61
C GLY A 143 -2.44 24.34 23.99
N ALA A 144 -3.56 25.03 24.01
CA ALA A 144 -3.61 26.42 24.41
C ALA A 144 -5.00 26.82 24.90
N ALA A 145 -5.03 27.80 25.80
CA ALA A 145 -6.25 28.35 26.36
C ALA A 145 -6.16 29.87 26.55
N GLY A 146 -7.30 30.53 26.43
CA GLY A 146 -7.46 31.95 26.68
C GLY A 146 -8.80 32.51 26.24
N ASP A 147 -8.79 33.66 25.57
CA ASP A 147 -10.00 34.40 25.20
C ASP A 147 -10.29 34.35 23.70
N PHE A 148 -11.55 34.32 23.34
CA PHE A 148 -12.02 34.69 22.01
C PHE A 148 -12.20 36.21 21.92
N VAL A 149 -11.64 36.80 20.88
CA VAL A 149 -11.82 38.21 20.50
C VAL A 149 -12.20 38.31 19.03
N THR A 150 -12.84 39.40 18.62
CA THR A 150 -12.90 39.79 17.21
C THR A 150 -11.95 40.93 16.95
N ASP A 151 -11.21 40.89 15.85
CA ASP A 151 -10.39 42.03 15.42
C ASP A 151 -10.25 42.05 13.88
N ASP A 152 -9.74 43.16 13.36
CA ASP A 152 -9.49 43.36 11.95
C ASP A 152 -8.23 42.59 11.52
N VAL A 153 -8.36 41.73 10.51
CA VAL A 153 -7.23 40.97 9.94
C VAL A 153 -6.91 41.50 8.55
N ARG A 154 -5.64 41.80 8.30
CA ARG A 154 -5.13 42.12 6.97
C ARG A 154 -4.27 40.98 6.46
N LEU A 155 -4.63 40.48 5.27
CA LEU A 155 -3.82 39.53 4.52
C LEU A 155 -3.38 40.19 3.22
N LEU A 156 -2.07 40.45 3.09
CA LEU A 156 -1.47 41.17 1.96
C LEU A 156 -2.16 42.49 1.60
N GLY A 157 -2.45 43.28 2.63
CA GLY A 157 -3.08 44.59 2.50
C GLY A 157 -4.59 44.55 2.23
N ARG A 158 -5.22 43.37 2.11
CA ARG A 158 -6.68 43.24 2.07
C ARG A 158 -7.23 43.09 3.48
N LEU A 159 -8.06 44.04 3.89
CA LEU A 159 -8.71 44.08 5.18
C LEU A 159 -9.94 43.17 5.20
N VAL A 160 -10.04 42.35 6.23
CA VAL A 160 -11.20 41.54 6.59
C VAL A 160 -11.60 41.96 8.01
N PRO A 161 -12.68 42.75 8.17
CA PRO A 161 -13.04 43.30 9.47
C PRO A 161 -13.63 42.25 10.41
N GLY A 162 -13.38 42.40 11.71
CA GLY A 162 -14.07 41.64 12.77
C GLY A 162 -14.00 40.12 12.65
N VAL A 163 -12.82 39.58 12.32
CA VAL A 163 -12.55 38.12 12.32
C VAL A 163 -12.41 37.65 13.76
N GLN A 164 -13.04 36.53 14.11
CA GLN A 164 -12.91 35.94 15.44
C GLN A 164 -11.60 35.13 15.58
N LEU A 165 -10.86 35.39 16.65
CA LEU A 165 -9.50 34.93 16.91
C LEU A 165 -9.38 34.47 18.38
N GLY A 166 -8.64 33.40 18.62
CA GLY A 166 -8.28 32.94 19.97
C GLY A 166 -6.95 33.54 20.42
N VAL A 167 -6.97 34.27 21.54
CA VAL A 167 -5.78 34.84 22.18
C VAL A 167 -5.33 33.89 23.29
N ALA A 168 -4.16 33.28 23.11
CA ALA A 168 -3.66 32.25 24.02
C ALA A 168 -2.81 32.86 25.14
N TYR A 169 -3.30 32.82 26.38
CA TYR A 169 -2.55 33.20 27.59
C TYR A 169 -1.72 32.04 28.14
N ASN A 170 -2.22 30.81 27.97
CA ASN A 170 -1.49 29.59 28.25
C ASN A 170 -1.32 28.82 26.94
N SER A 171 -0.08 28.53 26.55
CA SER A 171 0.23 27.85 25.30
C SER A 171 1.48 27.00 25.50
N SER A 172 1.46 25.79 24.95
CA SER A 172 2.63 24.91 24.90
C SER A 172 3.34 24.96 23.54
N THR A 173 2.94 25.86 22.63
CA THR A 173 3.52 26.01 21.28
C THR A 173 3.99 27.44 21.02
N PRO A 174 5.26 27.63 20.59
CA PRO A 174 5.78 28.97 20.32
C PRO A 174 5.18 29.60 19.06
N GLN A 175 4.63 28.78 18.17
CA GLN A 175 4.04 29.23 16.91
C GLN A 175 2.54 29.46 17.04
N SER A 176 2.10 30.63 16.60
CA SER A 176 0.69 30.94 16.36
C SER A 176 0.16 30.12 15.17
N VAL A 177 -1.14 29.83 15.13
CA VAL A 177 -1.77 28.97 14.12
C VAL A 177 -2.93 29.70 13.46
N LEU A 178 -3.11 29.52 12.16
CA LEU A 178 -4.24 30.00 11.39
C LEU A 178 -4.99 28.79 10.82
N GLY A 179 -6.02 28.35 11.55
CA GLY A 179 -6.96 27.35 11.10
C GLY A 179 -7.83 27.88 9.95
N ILE A 180 -7.81 27.16 8.82
CA ILE A 180 -8.60 27.46 7.61
C ILE A 180 -9.52 26.29 7.23
N GLY A 181 -9.86 25.47 8.23
CA GLY A 181 -10.80 24.35 8.15
C GLY A 181 -12.27 24.76 8.01
N LEU A 182 -13.16 23.76 8.15
CA LEU A 182 -14.61 23.95 8.15
C LEU A 182 -15.07 24.57 9.48
N THR A 183 -16.00 25.52 9.45
CA THR A 183 -16.56 26.18 10.65
C THR A 183 -17.12 25.18 11.67
N SER A 184 -17.65 24.06 11.19
CA SER A 184 -18.14 22.94 11.99
C SER A 184 -17.08 22.24 12.88
N ASN A 185 -15.79 22.58 12.74
CA ASN A 185 -14.66 22.06 13.52
C ASN A 185 -13.93 23.11 14.37
N GLU A 186 -14.56 24.25 14.62
CA GLU A 186 -14.06 25.28 15.55
C GLU A 186 -13.96 24.76 17.00
N ALA A 187 -13.06 25.36 17.77
CA ALA A 187 -12.73 25.06 19.16
C ALA A 187 -13.55 25.94 20.12
N GLY A 188 -13.84 25.39 21.29
CA GLY A 188 -14.69 26.01 22.31
C GLY A 188 -15.68 25.01 22.89
N ASP A 189 -16.18 25.29 24.10
CA ASP A 189 -17.24 24.49 24.76
C ASP A 189 -18.54 24.38 23.92
N ALA A 190 -18.61 25.15 22.85
CA ALA A 190 -19.69 25.32 21.89
C ALA A 190 -19.32 24.90 20.45
N GLY A 191 -18.18 24.25 20.20
CA GLY A 191 -17.89 23.73 18.85
C GLY A 191 -19.04 22.84 18.37
N ALA A 192 -19.36 22.86 17.08
CA ALA A 192 -20.57 22.25 16.53
C ALA A 192 -20.78 20.78 16.98
N ARG A 193 -19.69 20.02 17.20
CA ARG A 193 -19.68 18.66 17.77
C ARG A 193 -20.30 18.52 19.18
N ARG A 194 -20.45 19.61 19.93
CA ARG A 194 -21.04 19.68 21.28
C ARG A 194 -22.26 20.60 21.37
N GLY A 195 -22.79 21.06 20.23
CA GLY A 195 -24.08 21.76 20.15
C GLY A 195 -24.06 23.25 20.47
N GLY A 196 -22.96 23.95 20.26
CA GLY A 196 -22.94 25.41 20.30
C GLY A 196 -22.80 26.07 18.93
N ASP A 197 -22.76 27.41 18.93
CA ASP A 197 -22.84 28.23 17.74
C ASP A 197 -21.53 28.21 16.93
N GLU A 198 -21.64 27.92 15.64
CA GLU A 198 -20.55 28.10 14.66
C GLU A 198 -20.32 29.59 14.42
N TYR A 199 -19.08 30.00 14.19
CA TYR A 199 -18.74 31.37 13.78
C TYR A 199 -18.09 31.39 12.40
N ALA A 200 -17.96 32.58 11.81
CA ALA A 200 -17.28 32.74 10.53
C ALA A 200 -15.76 32.85 10.76
N ASN A 201 -15.04 31.74 10.61
CA ASN A 201 -13.58 31.77 10.52
C ASN A 201 -13.09 32.58 9.29
N LEU A 202 -11.78 32.82 9.17
CA LEU A 202 -11.24 33.77 8.19
C LEU A 202 -11.69 33.50 6.74
N PRO A 203 -11.63 32.27 6.17
CA PRO A 203 -12.11 32.02 4.81
C PRO A 203 -13.62 32.27 4.63
N ALA A 204 -14.43 31.86 5.60
CA ALA A 204 -15.88 32.11 5.58
C ALA A 204 -16.15 33.61 5.61
N ARG A 205 -15.50 34.35 6.52
CA ARG A 205 -15.67 35.79 6.64
C ARG A 205 -15.22 36.56 5.40
N MET A 206 -14.13 36.14 4.76
CA MET A 206 -13.71 36.72 3.48
C MET A 206 -14.75 36.55 2.38
N ALA A 207 -15.49 35.44 2.36
CA ALA A 207 -16.56 35.21 1.40
C ALA A 207 -17.81 36.06 1.75
N ASP A 208 -18.19 36.10 3.03
CA ASP A 208 -19.33 36.89 3.52
C ASP A 208 -19.14 38.39 3.28
N ASP A 209 -17.93 38.90 3.51
CA ASP A 209 -17.57 40.30 3.27
C ASP A 209 -17.32 40.60 1.76
N GLY A 210 -17.48 39.60 0.88
CA GLY A 210 -17.30 39.74 -0.56
C GLY A 210 -15.86 40.02 -1.01
N VAL A 211 -14.89 39.81 -0.12
CA VAL A 211 -13.44 39.90 -0.39
C VAL A 211 -13.01 38.80 -1.38
N ILE A 212 -13.63 37.62 -1.27
CA ILE A 212 -13.49 36.51 -2.24
C ILE A 212 -14.85 36.08 -2.77
N ALA A 213 -14.88 35.51 -3.98
CA ALA A 213 -16.14 35.10 -4.63
C ALA A 213 -16.74 33.80 -4.08
N SER A 214 -15.96 32.97 -3.39
CA SER A 214 -16.41 31.70 -2.82
C SER A 214 -15.55 31.34 -1.61
N ASN A 215 -16.14 30.68 -0.61
CA ASN A 215 -15.43 30.10 0.53
C ASN A 215 -14.67 28.85 0.08
N ALA A 216 -13.58 29.07 -0.66
CA ALA A 216 -12.71 28.05 -1.20
C ALA A 216 -11.29 28.60 -1.30
N TYR A 217 -10.31 27.73 -1.31
CA TYR A 217 -8.92 28.11 -1.57
C TYR A 217 -8.18 27.00 -2.31
N SER A 218 -7.15 27.39 -3.04
CA SER A 218 -6.18 26.45 -3.62
C SER A 218 -4.84 26.58 -2.91
N LEU A 219 -4.22 25.45 -2.58
CA LEU A 219 -2.96 25.38 -1.86
C LEU A 219 -1.89 24.72 -2.73
N TRP A 220 -0.79 25.43 -2.97
CA TRP A 220 0.35 24.97 -3.75
C TRP A 220 1.62 25.10 -2.90
N LEU A 221 2.06 23.99 -2.28
CA LEU A 221 3.18 23.97 -1.34
C LEU A 221 4.56 24.02 -2.01
N ASN A 222 4.61 23.92 -3.35
CA ASN A 222 5.81 23.86 -4.18
C ASN A 222 6.69 22.62 -3.92
N ASP A 223 7.78 22.48 -4.68
CA ASP A 223 8.73 21.38 -4.59
C ASP A 223 9.43 21.32 -3.21
N LEU A 224 9.87 20.12 -2.80
CA LEU A 224 10.62 19.88 -1.55
C LEU A 224 11.91 20.71 -1.41
N GLY A 225 12.43 21.27 -2.51
CA GLY A 225 13.57 22.20 -2.51
C GLY A 225 13.20 23.67 -2.42
N ALA A 226 11.98 24.08 -2.76
CA ALA A 226 11.60 25.48 -2.91
C ALA A 226 11.31 26.22 -1.58
N ALA A 227 11.84 27.42 -1.41
CA ALA A 227 11.66 28.19 -0.17
C ALA A 227 10.19 28.59 0.11
N ASN A 228 9.41 28.84 -0.95
CA ASN A 228 8.06 29.40 -0.86
C ASN A 228 7.07 28.58 -1.69
N GLY A 229 5.86 28.40 -1.16
CA GLY A 229 4.65 28.03 -1.88
C GLY A 229 3.67 29.20 -1.99
N SER A 230 2.42 28.91 -2.33
CA SER A 230 1.34 29.89 -2.43
C SER A 230 -0.02 29.31 -2.03
N ILE A 231 -0.86 30.13 -1.41
CA ILE A 231 -2.28 29.89 -1.21
C ILE A 231 -3.09 30.95 -1.98
N LEU A 232 -4.21 30.57 -2.58
CA LEU A 232 -5.12 31.48 -3.29
C LEU A 232 -6.55 31.27 -2.80
N PHE A 233 -7.08 32.23 -2.05
CA PHE A 233 -8.47 32.26 -1.60
C PHE A 233 -9.40 32.74 -2.72
N GLY A 234 -10.54 32.07 -2.87
CA GLY A 234 -11.57 32.35 -3.87
C GLY A 234 -11.26 31.90 -5.29
N GLY A 235 -10.14 31.23 -5.54
CA GLY A 235 -9.71 30.91 -6.89
C GLY A 235 -8.69 29.79 -7.01
N VAL A 236 -8.40 29.44 -8.27
CA VAL A 236 -7.46 28.39 -8.64
C VAL A 236 -6.49 28.90 -9.70
N ASP A 237 -5.20 28.66 -9.51
CA ASP A 237 -4.17 29.04 -10.49
C ASP A 237 -3.95 27.90 -11.50
N ALA A 238 -4.53 28.05 -12.69
CA ALA A 238 -4.45 27.07 -13.77
C ALA A 238 -3.00 26.82 -14.28
N ALA A 239 -2.05 27.70 -13.99
CA ALA A 239 -0.65 27.50 -14.36
C ALA A 239 0.09 26.53 -13.42
N ARG A 240 -0.51 26.13 -12.29
CA ARG A 240 0.14 25.33 -11.23
C ARG A 240 -0.17 23.84 -11.26
N PHE A 241 -1.04 23.40 -12.16
CA PHE A 241 -1.42 22.00 -12.31
C PHE A 241 -1.72 21.65 -13.78
N ARG A 242 -1.81 20.36 -14.09
CA ARG A 242 -2.26 19.87 -15.39
C ARG A 242 -3.74 19.52 -15.30
N ALA A 243 -4.59 20.12 -16.13
CA ALA A 243 -6.02 19.88 -16.15
C ALA A 243 -6.36 18.45 -16.66
N PRO A 244 -7.53 17.88 -16.31
CA PRO A 244 -8.61 18.44 -15.49
C PRO A 244 -8.47 18.16 -13.98
N LEU A 245 -8.96 19.08 -13.13
CA LEU A 245 -9.14 18.82 -11.69
C LEU A 245 -10.28 17.82 -11.47
N VAL A 246 -10.09 16.90 -10.52
CA VAL A 246 -11.09 15.92 -10.11
C VAL A 246 -11.72 16.37 -8.80
N ARG A 247 -13.06 16.26 -8.70
CA ARG A 247 -13.80 16.54 -7.46
C ARG A 247 -13.93 15.24 -6.66
N LEU A 248 -13.53 15.28 -5.41
CA LEU A 248 -13.67 14.16 -4.47
C LEU A 248 -14.72 14.54 -3.40
N PRO A 249 -15.66 13.64 -3.08
CA PRO A 249 -16.63 13.90 -2.03
C PRO A 249 -15.95 13.88 -0.65
N LEU A 250 -16.23 14.91 0.15
CA LEU A 250 -15.85 14.90 1.56
C LEU A 250 -16.56 13.76 2.29
N GLN A 251 -15.92 13.20 3.31
CA GLN A 251 -16.48 12.13 4.13
C GLN A 251 -16.97 12.70 5.47
N PRO A 252 -18.21 12.37 5.89
CA PRO A 252 -18.72 12.82 7.17
C PRO A 252 -18.13 12.01 8.32
N VAL A 253 -17.90 12.66 9.47
CA VAL A 253 -17.56 12.02 10.74
C VAL A 253 -18.78 12.16 11.66
N ALA A 254 -19.33 11.03 12.12
CA ALA A 254 -20.58 11.00 12.90
C ALA A 254 -21.74 11.79 12.22
N GLY A 255 -21.85 11.69 10.89
CA GLY A 255 -22.92 12.34 10.11
C GLY A 255 -22.71 13.83 9.79
N ARG A 256 -21.59 14.44 10.18
CA ARG A 256 -21.28 15.86 9.87
C ARG A 256 -19.94 16.01 9.15
N PHE A 257 -19.87 16.96 8.21
CA PHE A 257 -18.62 17.35 7.58
C PHE A 257 -17.88 18.33 8.48
N THR A 258 -16.92 17.82 9.24
CA THR A 258 -16.09 18.63 10.14
C THR A 258 -14.66 18.76 9.65
N GLU A 259 -14.19 17.86 8.80
CA GLU A 259 -12.80 17.82 8.36
C GLU A 259 -12.75 17.59 6.84
N PHE A 260 -11.65 17.98 6.19
CA PHE A 260 -11.43 17.76 4.77
C PHE A 260 -11.00 16.31 4.46
N TYR A 261 -11.75 15.34 4.98
CA TYR A 261 -11.53 13.93 4.71
C TYR A 261 -12.04 13.53 3.35
N VAL A 262 -11.19 12.83 2.61
CA VAL A 262 -11.53 12.19 1.35
C VAL A 262 -11.17 10.71 1.45
N THR A 263 -11.90 9.86 0.74
CA THR A 263 -11.62 8.42 0.72
C THR A 263 -10.30 8.16 0.01
N LEU A 264 -9.32 7.61 0.73
CA LEU A 264 -8.10 7.07 0.13
C LEU A 264 -8.38 5.65 -0.35
N THR A 265 -8.52 5.48 -1.67
CA THR A 265 -8.80 4.17 -2.28
C THR A 265 -7.55 3.31 -2.45
N GLY A 266 -6.36 3.91 -2.40
CA GLY A 266 -5.08 3.20 -2.48
C GLY A 266 -3.89 4.14 -2.25
N LEU A 267 -2.75 3.59 -1.84
CA LEU A 267 -1.49 4.31 -1.63
C LEU A 267 -0.38 3.62 -2.42
N ALA A 268 0.31 4.38 -3.28
CA ALA A 268 1.50 3.94 -3.99
C ALA A 268 2.71 4.75 -3.49
N VAL A 269 3.82 4.08 -3.15
CA VAL A 269 5.06 4.72 -2.68
C VAL A 269 6.19 4.37 -3.65
N ALA A 270 6.91 5.39 -4.09
CA ALA A 270 7.82 5.46 -5.24
C ALA A 270 7.09 5.51 -6.60
N GLY A 271 7.37 6.57 -7.38
CA GLY A 271 6.73 6.94 -8.64
C GLY A 271 7.03 5.98 -9.79
N ASN A 272 6.61 4.74 -9.61
CA ASN A 272 6.54 3.71 -10.61
C ASN A 272 5.13 3.13 -10.52
N ASP A 273 4.27 3.57 -11.43
CA ASP A 273 3.20 2.71 -11.96
C ASP A 273 3.76 1.46 -12.67
N THR A 274 5.07 1.27 -12.67
CA THR A 274 5.78 0.14 -13.26
C THR A 274 7.15 -0.02 -12.56
N ALA A 275 7.27 -0.93 -11.58
CA ALA A 275 8.46 -1.73 -11.18
C ALA A 275 8.53 -2.00 -9.65
N ASP A 276 7.74 -2.97 -9.18
CA ASP A 276 8.21 -4.00 -8.23
C ASP A 276 7.16 -5.14 -8.20
N GLY A 277 6.86 -5.66 -9.39
CA GLY A 277 5.66 -6.44 -9.66
C GLY A 277 5.61 -7.86 -9.09
N LEU A 278 6.48 -8.23 -8.14
CA LEU A 278 6.37 -9.53 -7.46
C LEU A 278 6.27 -9.46 -5.94
N ALA A 279 6.98 -8.52 -5.29
CA ALA A 279 6.75 -8.24 -3.87
C ALA A 279 5.34 -7.69 -3.65
N GLN A 280 4.79 -6.92 -4.61
CA GLN A 280 3.42 -6.42 -4.60
C GLN A 280 2.36 -7.47 -4.98
N ALA A 281 2.64 -8.36 -5.93
CA ALA A 281 1.71 -9.45 -6.27
C ALA A 281 1.61 -10.47 -5.11
N ALA A 282 2.74 -10.78 -4.47
CA ALA A 282 2.75 -11.59 -3.26
C ALA A 282 2.08 -10.86 -2.09
N SER A 283 2.36 -9.59 -1.81
CA SER A 283 1.74 -8.87 -0.69
C SER A 283 0.24 -8.61 -0.88
N ALA A 284 -0.22 -8.40 -2.11
CA ALA A 284 -1.63 -8.21 -2.46
C ALA A 284 -2.42 -9.52 -2.62
N ALA A 285 -1.76 -10.69 -2.54
CA ALA A 285 -2.44 -11.98 -2.60
C ALA A 285 -3.28 -12.28 -1.33
N PHE A 286 -3.09 -11.53 -0.25
CA PHE A 286 -3.73 -11.77 1.06
C PHE A 286 -3.59 -13.23 1.55
N LEU A 287 -2.49 -13.90 1.17
CA LEU A 287 -2.20 -15.28 1.57
C LEU A 287 -1.43 -15.33 2.89
N PRO A 288 -1.56 -16.41 3.68
CA PRO A 288 -0.76 -16.59 4.89
C PRO A 288 0.76 -16.59 4.63
N SER A 289 1.20 -17.05 3.46
CA SER A 289 2.61 -16.97 3.03
C SER A 289 3.08 -15.53 2.77
N SER A 290 2.19 -14.63 2.35
CA SER A 290 2.46 -13.20 2.18
C SER A 290 2.64 -12.50 3.53
N PHE A 291 1.79 -12.83 4.51
CA PHE A 291 1.99 -12.38 5.88
C PHE A 291 3.32 -12.90 6.45
N ALA A 292 3.61 -14.19 6.27
CA ALA A 292 4.86 -14.80 6.70
C ALA A 292 6.08 -14.10 6.08
N MET A 293 6.03 -13.75 4.78
CA MET A 293 7.07 -12.95 4.11
C MET A 293 7.34 -11.62 4.82
N GLY A 294 6.31 -10.85 5.13
CA GLY A 294 6.45 -9.58 5.83
C GLY A 294 7.03 -9.75 7.24
N ALA A 295 6.51 -10.71 8.01
CA ALA A 295 6.99 -11.00 9.36
C ALA A 295 8.44 -11.53 9.39
N VAL A 296 8.81 -12.39 8.44
CA VAL A 296 10.20 -12.87 8.25
C VAL A 296 11.13 -11.70 7.91
N MET A 297 10.71 -10.79 7.03
CA MET A 297 11.50 -9.59 6.69
C MET A 297 11.77 -8.73 7.93
N LEU A 298 10.74 -8.50 8.77
CA LEU A 298 10.90 -7.77 10.03
C LEU A 298 11.82 -8.50 11.01
N GLY A 299 11.71 -9.84 11.08
CA GLY A 299 12.59 -10.67 11.90
C GLY A 299 14.05 -10.59 11.47
N ALA A 300 14.32 -10.72 10.17
CA ALA A 300 15.66 -10.58 9.60
C ALA A 300 16.22 -9.17 9.81
N ALA A 301 15.41 -8.13 9.64
CA ALA A 301 15.81 -6.74 9.90
C ALA A 301 16.19 -6.50 11.36
N ALA A 302 15.47 -7.10 12.31
CA ALA A 302 15.80 -7.02 13.73
C ALA A 302 17.13 -7.72 14.07
N PHE A 303 17.51 -8.80 13.38
CA PHE A 303 18.85 -9.41 13.51
C PHE A 303 19.97 -8.55 12.86
N MET A 304 19.64 -7.79 11.81
CA MET A 304 20.60 -6.86 11.18
C MET A 304 20.85 -5.61 12.03
N ASP A 305 19.81 -5.04 12.63
CA ASP A 305 19.89 -3.75 13.32
C ASP A 305 20.44 -3.87 14.76
N TRP A 306 21.66 -3.37 14.95
CA TRP A 306 22.35 -3.34 16.24
C TRP A 306 22.24 -1.99 16.97
N ARG A 307 21.52 -1.02 16.40
CA ARG A 307 21.35 0.29 17.04
C ARG A 307 20.55 0.13 18.32
N GLY A 308 21.19 0.45 19.44
CA GLY A 308 20.63 0.28 20.79
C GLY A 308 20.71 -1.14 21.35
N GLY A 309 21.55 -2.01 20.77
CA GLY A 309 21.79 -3.38 21.24
C GLY A 309 21.14 -4.46 20.37
N LEU A 310 21.38 -5.72 20.75
CA LEU A 310 20.85 -6.90 20.03
C LEU A 310 19.35 -7.05 20.25
N LYS A 311 18.58 -7.07 19.16
CA LYS A 311 17.10 -7.17 19.16
C LYS A 311 16.62 -8.61 18.98
N THR A 312 17.38 -9.60 19.44
CA THR A 312 17.11 -11.05 19.29
C THR A 312 15.69 -11.44 19.70
N SER A 313 15.16 -10.90 20.81
CA SER A 313 13.79 -11.22 21.26
C SER A 313 12.72 -10.76 20.28
N ARG A 314 12.86 -9.55 19.71
CA ARG A 314 11.94 -9.01 18.68
C ARG A 314 12.04 -9.83 17.41
N ALA A 315 13.26 -10.20 17.02
CA ALA A 315 13.48 -11.01 15.84
C ALA A 315 12.81 -12.39 15.95
N VAL A 316 13.05 -13.10 17.05
CA VAL A 316 12.44 -14.41 17.35
C VAL A 316 10.91 -14.29 17.40
N PHE A 317 10.37 -13.24 18.02
CA PHE A 317 8.92 -12.99 18.02
C PHE A 317 8.37 -12.80 16.60
N CYS A 318 9.04 -12.04 15.73
CA CYS A 318 8.61 -11.86 14.34
C CYS A 318 8.63 -13.18 13.54
N PHE A 319 9.65 -14.03 13.72
CA PHE A 319 9.66 -15.37 13.11
C PHE A 319 8.57 -16.29 13.69
N ALA A 320 8.30 -16.19 15.00
CA ALA A 320 7.19 -16.89 15.62
C ALA A 320 5.84 -16.41 15.05
N ALA A 321 5.64 -15.10 14.86
CA ALA A 321 4.45 -14.56 14.22
C ALA A 321 4.29 -15.04 12.78
N ALA A 322 5.39 -15.08 12.00
CA ALA A 322 5.39 -15.64 10.66
C ALA A 322 4.93 -17.11 10.65
N ALA A 323 5.33 -17.90 11.64
CA ALA A 323 4.99 -19.31 11.76
C ALA A 323 3.56 -19.56 12.29
N VAL A 324 3.18 -18.84 13.35
CA VAL A 324 1.90 -19.02 14.06
C VAL A 324 0.73 -18.47 13.24
N LEU A 325 0.83 -17.23 12.77
CA LEU A 325 -0.28 -16.54 12.09
C LEU A 325 -0.21 -16.67 10.55
N GLY A 326 0.99 -16.88 10.01
CA GLY A 326 1.22 -17.02 8.57
C GLY A 326 1.27 -18.48 8.15
N TRP A 327 2.49 -19.02 8.14
CA TRP A 327 2.73 -20.38 7.68
C TRP A 327 3.79 -21.08 8.53
N PRO A 328 3.50 -22.22 9.18
CA PRO A 328 4.38 -22.80 10.20
C PRO A 328 5.79 -23.13 9.70
N PHE A 329 5.93 -23.49 8.43
CA PHE A 329 7.24 -23.81 7.85
C PHE A 329 8.17 -22.60 7.76
N ALA A 330 7.65 -21.37 7.75
CA ALA A 330 8.46 -20.15 7.75
C ALA A 330 9.36 -20.02 8.99
N ALA A 331 9.05 -20.73 10.09
CA ALA A 331 9.93 -20.84 11.26
C ALA A 331 11.34 -21.33 10.90
N ALA A 332 11.47 -22.19 9.88
CA ALA A 332 12.76 -22.72 9.45
C ALA A 332 13.74 -21.61 9.03
N LEU A 333 13.25 -20.48 8.51
CA LEU A 333 14.08 -19.34 8.09
C LEU A 333 14.79 -18.65 9.26
N CYS A 334 14.35 -18.88 10.49
CA CYS A 334 15.02 -18.38 11.70
C CYS A 334 16.30 -19.17 12.04
N ALA A 335 16.45 -20.41 11.54
CA ALA A 335 17.49 -21.34 11.99
C ALA A 335 18.93 -20.81 11.82
N PRO A 336 19.33 -20.18 10.68
CA PRO A 336 20.68 -19.64 10.55
C PRO A 336 21.02 -18.56 11.59
N PHE A 337 20.04 -17.71 11.94
CA PHE A 337 20.21 -16.64 12.93
C PHE A 337 20.31 -17.18 14.36
N LEU A 338 19.49 -18.18 14.70
CA LEU A 338 19.58 -18.84 15.99
C LEU A 338 20.90 -19.60 16.16
N LEU A 339 21.37 -20.25 15.08
CA LEU A 339 22.67 -20.91 15.09
C LEU A 339 23.82 -19.91 15.31
N GLU A 340 23.76 -18.73 14.68
CA GLU A 340 24.73 -17.65 14.93
C GLU A 340 24.73 -17.23 16.40
N GLU A 341 23.56 -16.95 16.98
CA GLU A 341 23.44 -16.54 18.38
C GLU A 341 23.95 -17.64 19.34
N LEU A 342 23.67 -18.92 19.06
CA LEU A 342 24.17 -20.05 19.83
C LEU A 342 25.70 -20.19 19.77
N VAL A 343 26.28 -20.04 18.57
CA VAL A 343 27.74 -20.06 18.38
C VAL A 343 28.38 -18.89 19.13
N LEU A 344 27.86 -17.67 18.96
CA LEU A 344 28.36 -16.49 19.67
C LEU A 344 28.26 -16.67 21.18
N ALA A 345 27.15 -17.20 21.69
CA ALA A 345 26.99 -17.52 23.11
C ALA A 345 28.01 -18.56 23.58
N ALA A 346 28.24 -19.63 22.82
CA ALA A 346 29.19 -20.68 23.20
C ALA A 346 30.63 -20.16 23.39
N PHE A 347 31.04 -19.15 22.63
CA PHE A 347 32.36 -18.52 22.71
C PHE A 347 32.41 -17.26 23.59
N SER A 348 31.31 -16.90 24.25
CA SER A 348 31.24 -15.70 25.09
C SER A 348 31.34 -16.00 26.59
N ASP A 349 31.68 -14.97 27.36
CA ASP A 349 31.73 -15.04 28.84
C ASP A 349 30.39 -15.47 29.45
N LYS A 350 30.43 -15.96 30.70
CA LYS A 350 29.25 -16.47 31.42
C LYS A 350 28.11 -15.45 31.45
N GLU A 351 28.41 -14.17 31.64
CA GLU A 351 27.39 -13.12 31.67
C GLU A 351 26.73 -12.93 30.29
N ALA A 352 27.53 -12.86 29.22
CA ALA A 352 27.02 -12.74 27.86
C ALA A 352 26.17 -13.95 27.45
N ARG A 353 26.52 -15.16 27.91
CA ARG A 353 25.71 -16.37 27.74
C ARG A 353 24.35 -16.27 28.42
N ILE A 354 24.32 -15.81 29.66
CA ILE A 354 23.06 -15.60 30.41
C ILE A 354 22.20 -14.57 29.69
N GLN A 355 22.78 -13.45 29.26
CA GLN A 355 22.04 -12.41 28.53
C GLN A 355 21.49 -12.91 27.19
N SER A 356 22.24 -13.72 26.45
CA SER A 356 21.76 -14.35 25.20
C SER A 356 20.60 -15.33 25.48
N ALA A 357 20.73 -16.19 26.48
CA ALA A 357 19.66 -17.10 26.90
C ALA A 357 18.40 -16.36 27.34
N LEU A 358 18.54 -15.24 28.07
CA LEU A 358 17.42 -14.39 28.47
C LEU A 358 16.74 -13.72 27.27
N ARG A 359 17.49 -13.20 26.29
CA ARG A 359 16.92 -12.61 25.07
C ARG A 359 16.15 -13.65 24.25
N LEU A 360 16.74 -14.83 24.05
CA LEU A 360 16.10 -15.93 23.34
C LEU A 360 14.85 -16.41 24.07
N GLY A 361 14.96 -16.63 25.39
CA GLY A 361 13.85 -17.04 26.24
C GLY A 361 12.68 -16.05 26.20
N ARG A 362 12.95 -14.73 26.26
CA ARG A 362 11.92 -13.69 26.12
C ARG A 362 11.21 -13.77 24.75
N GLY A 363 11.96 -13.99 23.68
CA GLY A 363 11.40 -14.17 22.33
C GLY A 363 10.52 -15.41 22.23
N VAL A 364 10.97 -16.54 22.77
CA VAL A 364 10.21 -17.81 22.81
C VAL A 364 8.94 -17.65 23.64
N VAL A 365 9.01 -17.06 24.83
CA VAL A 365 7.84 -16.80 25.68
C VAL A 365 6.84 -15.90 24.95
N ALA A 366 7.30 -14.84 24.28
CA ALA A 366 6.42 -13.99 23.48
C ALA A 366 5.75 -14.77 22.32
N GLY A 367 6.48 -15.68 21.67
CA GLY A 367 5.93 -16.58 20.65
C GLY A 367 4.92 -17.58 21.21
N LEU A 368 5.15 -18.13 22.40
CA LEU A 368 4.21 -19.03 23.08
C LEU A 368 2.95 -18.30 23.54
N LEU A 369 3.06 -17.05 24.00
CA LEU A 369 1.92 -16.20 24.32
C LEU A 369 1.10 -15.87 23.07
N LEU A 370 1.76 -15.63 21.94
CA LEU A 370 1.09 -15.45 20.65
C LEU A 370 0.34 -16.72 20.23
N LEU A 371 0.97 -17.89 20.35
CA LEU A 371 0.33 -19.17 20.08
C LEU A 371 -0.85 -19.44 21.02
N LEU A 372 -0.74 -19.07 22.30
CA LEU A 372 -1.84 -19.17 23.26
C LEU A 372 -3.01 -18.27 22.83
N PHE A 373 -2.74 -17.03 22.41
CA PHE A 373 -3.79 -16.12 21.94
C PHE A 373 -4.46 -16.62 20.65
N ASP A 374 -3.67 -17.08 19.68
CA ASP A 374 -4.18 -17.74 18.47
C ASP A 374 -5.04 -18.96 18.83
N PHE A 375 -4.58 -19.82 19.74
CA PHE A 375 -5.34 -20.97 20.22
C PHE A 375 -6.68 -20.55 20.87
N LEU A 376 -6.70 -19.51 21.70
CA LEU A 376 -7.92 -19.03 22.36
C LEU A 376 -8.93 -18.46 21.34
N ILE A 377 -8.46 -17.73 20.33
CA ILE A 377 -9.29 -17.24 19.22
C ILE A 377 -9.88 -18.42 18.45
N ASN A 378 -9.04 -19.37 18.03
CA ASN A 378 -9.51 -20.54 17.29
C ASN A 378 -10.46 -21.41 18.14
N LEU A 379 -10.22 -21.55 19.44
CA LEU A 379 -11.12 -22.25 20.36
C LEU A 379 -12.49 -21.56 20.43
N PHE A 380 -12.51 -20.23 20.49
CA PHE A 380 -13.74 -19.44 20.51
C PHE A 380 -14.56 -19.62 19.22
N PHE A 381 -13.92 -19.47 18.06
CA PHE A 381 -14.62 -19.56 16.76
C PHE A 381 -14.95 -21.00 16.34
N TYR A 382 -14.00 -21.93 16.44
CA TYR A 382 -14.20 -23.31 16.00
C TYR A 382 -14.92 -24.18 17.04
N LYS A 383 -15.09 -23.68 18.27
CA LYS A 383 -15.68 -24.42 19.41
C LYS A 383 -14.98 -25.76 19.68
N ARG A 384 -13.73 -25.87 19.26
CA ARG A 384 -12.90 -27.08 19.38
C ARG A 384 -11.49 -26.68 19.75
N ALA A 385 -10.91 -27.38 20.72
CA ALA A 385 -9.51 -27.19 21.07
C ALA A 385 -8.62 -27.72 19.94
N VAL A 386 -8.14 -26.82 19.08
CA VAL A 386 -7.24 -27.13 17.97
C VAL A 386 -6.12 -26.11 17.89
N VAL A 387 -4.92 -26.59 17.62
CA VAL A 387 -3.78 -25.76 17.25
C VAL A 387 -3.61 -25.88 15.73
N VAL A 388 -4.06 -24.86 15.00
CA VAL A 388 -4.16 -24.89 13.53
C VAL A 388 -2.81 -25.17 12.89
N THR A 389 -1.76 -24.51 13.36
CA THR A 389 -0.39 -24.70 12.87
C THR A 389 0.14 -26.11 13.08
N TRP A 390 -0.17 -26.73 14.24
CA TRP A 390 0.18 -28.12 14.49
C TRP A 390 -0.55 -29.08 13.55
N ASN A 391 -1.84 -28.85 13.27
CA ASN A 391 -2.60 -29.67 12.32
C ASN A 391 -1.99 -29.62 10.92
N ILE A 392 -1.55 -28.44 10.46
CA ILE A 392 -0.88 -28.29 9.16
C ILE A 392 0.43 -29.09 9.12
N VAL A 393 1.26 -28.98 10.18
CA VAL A 393 2.54 -29.72 10.28
C VAL A 393 2.29 -31.22 10.35
N ARG A 394 1.34 -31.66 11.19
CA ARG A 394 0.91 -33.06 11.31
C ARG A 394 0.46 -33.63 9.98
N TYR A 395 -0.39 -32.90 9.27
CA TYR A 395 -0.94 -33.34 7.98
C TYR A 395 0.14 -33.47 6.90
N ASN A 396 1.05 -32.49 6.79
CA ASN A 396 2.02 -32.46 5.69
C ASN A 396 3.28 -33.30 5.92
N ILE A 397 3.70 -33.48 7.17
CA ILE A 397 4.95 -34.19 7.52
C ILE A 397 4.68 -35.62 8.01
N PHE A 398 3.62 -35.82 8.80
CA PHE A 398 3.43 -37.05 9.58
C PHE A 398 2.25 -37.91 9.11
N SER A 399 1.52 -37.50 8.07
CA SER A 399 0.40 -38.28 7.52
C SER A 399 0.86 -39.28 6.46
N SER A 400 0.27 -40.47 6.47
CA SER A 400 0.51 -41.53 5.48
C SER A 400 -0.51 -41.55 4.33
N THR A 401 -1.69 -40.97 4.54
CA THR A 401 -2.81 -40.95 3.58
C THR A 401 -3.01 -39.59 2.93
N GLY A 402 -2.56 -38.52 3.59
CA GLY A 402 -2.52 -37.15 3.06
C GLY A 402 -1.08 -36.70 2.95
N GLY A 403 -0.76 -35.89 1.94
CA GLY A 403 0.61 -35.43 1.73
C GLY A 403 0.70 -34.43 0.58
N PRO A 404 1.88 -33.80 0.40
CA PRO A 404 2.07 -32.75 -0.58
C PRO A 404 1.65 -33.16 -2.00
N GLY A 405 1.85 -34.43 -2.38
CA GLY A 405 1.54 -34.92 -3.74
C GLY A 405 0.05 -35.06 -4.09
N LEU A 406 -0.88 -34.88 -3.15
CA LEU A 406 -2.31 -35.10 -3.37
C LEU A 406 -2.89 -34.17 -4.46
N TYR A 407 -2.34 -32.97 -4.59
CA TYR A 407 -2.81 -31.92 -5.50
C TYR A 407 -1.87 -31.71 -6.71
N GLY A 408 -1.14 -32.77 -7.09
CA GLY A 408 -0.22 -32.76 -8.23
C GLY A 408 1.24 -32.53 -7.85
N THR A 409 2.14 -32.83 -8.78
CA THR A 409 3.59 -32.72 -8.59
C THR A 409 4.25 -31.99 -9.75
N GLU A 410 5.33 -31.29 -9.48
CA GLU A 410 6.10 -30.52 -10.47
C GLU A 410 7.57 -30.97 -10.50
N PRO A 411 8.27 -30.84 -11.64
CA PRO A 411 9.65 -31.28 -11.77
C PRO A 411 10.61 -30.43 -10.91
N TRP A 412 11.82 -30.93 -10.68
CA TRP A 412 12.82 -30.28 -9.81
C TRP A 412 13.17 -28.85 -10.26
N HIS A 413 13.17 -28.58 -11.57
CA HIS A 413 13.51 -27.26 -12.12
C HIS A 413 12.38 -26.23 -12.05
N PHE A 414 11.22 -26.56 -11.47
CA PHE A 414 10.06 -25.66 -11.37
C PHE A 414 10.43 -24.31 -10.73
N TYR A 415 11.05 -24.32 -9.55
CA TYR A 415 11.41 -23.08 -8.85
C TYR A 415 12.49 -22.28 -9.57
N PHE A 416 13.44 -22.94 -10.23
CA PHE A 416 14.42 -22.25 -11.06
C PHE A 416 13.76 -21.53 -12.24
N ARG A 417 12.79 -22.18 -12.92
CA ARG A 417 12.03 -21.54 -14.00
C ARG A 417 11.15 -20.41 -13.47
N ASN A 418 10.38 -20.66 -12.41
CA ASN A 418 9.47 -19.68 -11.83
C ASN A 418 10.23 -18.44 -11.32
N LEU A 419 11.27 -18.62 -10.52
CA LEU A 419 12.07 -17.51 -9.99
C LEU A 419 12.88 -16.80 -11.08
N ALA A 420 13.39 -17.49 -12.11
CA ALA A 420 14.03 -16.82 -13.24
C ALA A 420 13.04 -15.98 -14.07
N LEU A 421 11.81 -16.45 -14.25
CA LEU A 421 10.77 -15.67 -14.93
C LEU A 421 10.36 -14.45 -14.11
N ASN A 422 10.24 -14.63 -12.80
CA ASN A 422 9.72 -13.62 -11.90
C ASN A 422 10.75 -12.57 -11.46
N PHE A 423 11.98 -12.99 -11.15
CA PHE A 423 13.07 -12.16 -10.63
C PHE A 423 14.24 -11.99 -11.60
N ASN A 424 14.17 -12.54 -12.82
CA ASN A 424 15.16 -12.34 -13.90
C ASN A 424 16.64 -12.36 -13.44
N LEU A 425 17.39 -11.28 -13.72
CA LEU A 425 18.77 -11.09 -13.29
C LEU A 425 18.92 -11.18 -11.77
N TRP A 426 17.95 -10.72 -10.98
CA TRP A 426 18.02 -10.74 -9.52
C TRP A 426 18.04 -12.15 -8.95
N PHE A 427 17.37 -13.11 -9.58
CA PHE A 427 17.48 -14.52 -9.19
C PHE A 427 18.89 -15.06 -9.43
N VAL A 428 19.48 -14.74 -10.59
CA VAL A 428 20.86 -15.14 -10.90
C VAL A 428 21.83 -14.51 -9.90
N LEU A 429 21.68 -13.22 -9.62
CA LEU A 429 22.48 -12.55 -8.59
C LEU A 429 22.28 -13.18 -7.21
N ALA A 430 21.07 -13.57 -6.83
CA ALA A 430 20.83 -14.23 -5.55
C ALA A 430 21.57 -15.57 -5.42
N LEU A 431 21.63 -16.37 -6.50
CA LEU A 431 22.40 -17.62 -6.58
C LEU A 431 23.92 -17.40 -6.60
N LEU A 432 24.39 -16.21 -7.03
CA LEU A 432 25.81 -15.87 -7.06
C LEU A 432 26.35 -15.39 -5.70
N ALA A 433 25.50 -15.09 -4.72
CA ALA A 433 25.92 -14.47 -3.46
C ALA A 433 26.94 -15.32 -2.69
N LEU A 434 26.66 -16.62 -2.53
CA LEU A 434 27.55 -17.53 -1.83
C LEU A 434 28.82 -17.83 -2.65
N PRO A 435 28.76 -18.20 -3.95
CA PRO A 435 29.96 -18.40 -4.76
C PRO A 435 30.89 -17.17 -4.80
N LEU A 436 30.34 -15.97 -5.03
CA LEU A 436 31.14 -14.74 -5.07
C LEU A 436 31.80 -14.46 -3.72
N PHE A 437 31.08 -14.68 -2.63
CA PHE A 437 31.61 -14.52 -1.28
C PHE A 437 32.78 -15.47 -1.00
N LEU A 438 32.66 -16.74 -1.39
CA LEU A 438 33.73 -17.74 -1.24
C LEU A 438 34.96 -17.36 -2.08
N VAL A 439 34.76 -16.97 -3.35
CA VAL A 439 35.86 -16.54 -4.23
C VAL A 439 36.57 -15.32 -3.67
N GLN A 440 35.85 -14.32 -3.16
CA GLN A 440 36.45 -13.12 -2.58
C GLN A 440 37.32 -13.45 -1.36
N LYS A 441 36.87 -14.37 -0.50
CA LYS A 441 37.61 -14.81 0.68
C LYS A 441 38.85 -15.64 0.32
N LEU A 442 38.73 -16.56 -0.64
CA LEU A 442 39.85 -17.37 -1.11
C LEU A 442 40.91 -16.55 -1.86
N SER A 443 40.51 -15.48 -2.54
CA SER A 443 41.41 -14.64 -3.35
C SER A 443 42.19 -13.60 -2.55
N GLY A 444 41.93 -13.43 -1.24
CA GLY A 444 42.57 -12.41 -0.40
C GLY A 444 42.27 -10.94 -0.77
N ARG A 445 41.53 -10.70 -1.86
CA ARG A 445 41.12 -9.39 -2.38
C ARG A 445 39.91 -8.86 -1.61
N GLY A 446 40.13 -8.43 -0.38
CA GLY A 446 39.08 -7.84 0.45
C GLY A 446 39.45 -7.79 1.93
N SER A 447 40.33 -6.85 2.30
CA SER A 447 40.65 -6.54 3.68
C SER A 447 39.53 -5.73 4.33
N GLN A 448 38.51 -6.43 4.86
CA GLN A 448 37.71 -5.92 5.97
C GLN A 448 37.95 -6.86 7.16
N PRO A 449 38.59 -6.39 8.25
CA PRO A 449 38.85 -7.21 9.43
C PRO A 449 37.54 -7.42 10.19
N GLY A 450 36.98 -8.62 10.11
CA GLY A 450 35.76 -9.02 10.81
C GLY A 450 35.33 -10.44 10.45
N LEU A 451 34.67 -11.14 11.39
CA LEU A 451 34.29 -12.54 11.23
C LEU A 451 33.41 -12.75 9.98
N PRO A 452 33.76 -13.69 9.07
CA PRO A 452 33.00 -14.00 7.84
C PRO A 452 31.65 -14.69 8.08
N LEU A 453 31.33 -15.02 9.34
CA LEU A 453 30.17 -15.79 9.75
C LEU A 453 28.85 -15.04 9.46
N ARG A 454 28.84 -13.72 9.68
CA ARG A 454 27.60 -12.94 9.61
C ARG A 454 27.02 -12.86 8.19
N THR A 455 27.87 -12.61 7.18
CA THR A 455 27.41 -12.63 5.78
C THR A 455 26.85 -14.01 5.40
N LEU A 456 27.47 -15.10 5.85
CA LEU A 456 26.95 -16.45 5.61
C LEU A 456 25.58 -16.66 6.25
N VAL A 457 25.37 -16.16 7.47
CA VAL A 457 24.09 -16.26 8.19
C VAL A 457 22.96 -15.53 7.45
N PHE A 458 23.22 -14.36 6.88
CA PHE A 458 22.21 -13.62 6.10
C PHE A 458 21.96 -14.19 4.71
N VAL A 459 22.94 -14.88 4.13
CA VAL A 459 22.85 -15.49 2.80
C VAL A 459 22.19 -16.87 2.84
N ALA A 460 22.40 -17.64 3.91
CA ALA A 460 21.96 -19.03 4.07
C ALA A 460 20.43 -19.27 3.96
N PRO A 461 19.52 -18.42 4.51
CA PRO A 461 18.08 -18.66 4.47
C PRO A 461 17.55 -18.89 3.05
N PHE A 462 18.08 -18.16 2.06
CA PHE A 462 17.69 -18.32 0.65
C PHE A 462 18.03 -19.71 0.11
N TYR A 463 19.28 -20.16 0.27
CA TYR A 463 19.74 -21.46 -0.23
C TYR A 463 19.07 -22.61 0.50
N MET A 464 18.93 -22.50 1.82
CA MET A 464 18.27 -23.51 2.65
C MET A 464 16.81 -23.69 2.22
N TRP A 465 16.06 -22.59 2.07
CA TRP A 465 14.66 -22.65 1.66
C TRP A 465 14.51 -23.18 0.23
N LEU A 466 15.33 -22.70 -0.70
CA LEU A 466 15.32 -23.17 -2.09
C LEU A 466 15.60 -24.68 -2.16
N ALA A 467 16.55 -25.19 -1.37
CA ALA A 467 16.86 -26.61 -1.30
C ALA A 467 15.70 -27.43 -0.73
N ILE A 468 15.12 -27.01 0.40
CA ILE A 468 14.00 -27.70 1.06
C ILE A 468 12.82 -27.87 0.10
N PHE A 469 12.39 -26.78 -0.56
CA PHE A 469 11.21 -26.81 -1.41
C PHE A 469 11.47 -27.37 -2.81
N THR A 470 12.69 -27.26 -3.34
CA THR A 470 13.05 -27.95 -4.58
C THR A 470 12.98 -29.47 -4.41
N ALA A 471 13.36 -29.97 -3.22
CA ALA A 471 13.27 -31.39 -2.88
C ALA A 471 11.83 -31.90 -2.69
N GLN A 472 10.85 -31.02 -2.43
CA GLN A 472 9.46 -31.44 -2.28
C GLN A 472 8.81 -31.77 -3.64
N PRO A 473 8.06 -32.88 -3.78
CA PRO A 473 7.38 -33.23 -5.03
C PRO A 473 6.34 -32.20 -5.47
N HIS A 474 5.56 -31.68 -4.52
CA HIS A 474 4.58 -30.64 -4.76
C HIS A 474 5.21 -29.26 -4.65
N LYS A 475 4.90 -28.41 -5.60
CA LYS A 475 5.52 -27.09 -5.72
C LYS A 475 4.46 -26.08 -6.11
N GLU A 476 4.45 -24.97 -5.40
CA GLU A 476 3.65 -23.81 -5.71
C GLU A 476 4.49 -22.55 -5.58
N GLU A 477 4.19 -21.55 -6.39
CA GLU A 477 4.86 -20.24 -6.34
C GLU A 477 4.74 -19.59 -4.96
N ARG A 478 3.55 -19.68 -4.33
CA ARG A 478 3.28 -19.08 -3.01
C ARG A 478 4.16 -19.63 -1.88
N PHE A 479 4.76 -20.81 -2.04
CA PHE A 479 5.71 -21.36 -1.05
C PHE A 479 7.06 -20.63 -1.05
N MET A 480 7.38 -19.89 -2.12
CA MET A 480 8.59 -19.07 -2.18
C MET A 480 8.42 -17.68 -1.57
N TYR A 481 7.19 -17.24 -1.30
CA TYR A 481 6.95 -15.88 -0.77
C TYR A 481 7.78 -15.58 0.49
N PRO A 482 7.86 -16.47 1.50
CA PRO A 482 8.63 -16.19 2.71
C PRO A 482 10.12 -15.95 2.48
N VAL A 483 10.69 -16.44 1.37
CA VAL A 483 12.12 -16.30 1.07
C VAL A 483 12.47 -15.11 0.16
N TYR A 484 11.47 -14.44 -0.44
CA TYR A 484 11.73 -13.30 -1.32
C TYR A 484 12.59 -12.18 -0.70
N PRO A 485 12.44 -11.82 0.59
CA PRO A 485 13.33 -10.84 1.22
C PRO A 485 14.80 -11.26 1.19
N PHE A 486 15.09 -12.55 1.36
CA PHE A 486 16.45 -13.09 1.30
C PHE A 486 16.96 -13.23 -0.13
N LEU A 487 16.09 -13.50 -1.10
CA LEU A 487 16.44 -13.45 -2.53
C LEU A 487 16.92 -12.03 -2.90
N VAL A 488 16.15 -11.01 -2.53
CA VAL A 488 16.51 -9.60 -2.79
C VAL A 488 17.78 -9.20 -2.05
N LEU A 489 17.94 -9.62 -0.79
CA LEU A 489 19.16 -9.37 -0.01
C LEU A 489 20.38 -10.01 -0.68
N ASN A 490 20.29 -11.28 -1.08
CA ASN A 490 21.38 -11.98 -1.77
C ASN A 490 21.70 -11.35 -3.12
N GLY A 491 20.67 -10.98 -3.90
CA GLY A 491 20.85 -10.27 -5.16
C GLY A 491 21.60 -8.94 -4.96
N SER A 492 21.25 -8.21 -3.90
CA SER A 492 21.89 -6.94 -3.53
C SER A 492 23.34 -7.12 -3.07
N ILE A 493 23.63 -8.17 -2.27
CA ILE A 493 24.99 -8.51 -1.84
C ILE A 493 25.86 -8.84 -3.06
N SER A 494 25.39 -9.72 -3.95
CA SER A 494 26.11 -10.06 -5.18
C SER A 494 26.36 -8.85 -6.06
N LEU A 495 25.33 -8.01 -6.26
CA LEU A 495 25.47 -6.79 -7.04
C LEU A 495 26.53 -5.88 -6.42
N HIS A 496 26.48 -5.66 -5.10
CA HIS A 496 27.48 -4.85 -4.41
C HIS A 496 28.91 -5.40 -4.58
N MET A 497 29.09 -6.71 -4.46
CA MET A 497 30.38 -7.37 -4.65
C MET A 497 30.89 -7.24 -6.09
N LEU A 498 30.02 -7.44 -7.08
CA LEU A 498 30.36 -7.27 -8.49
C LEU A 498 30.68 -5.81 -8.83
N LEU A 499 29.89 -4.86 -8.37
CA LEU A 499 30.14 -3.43 -8.57
C LEU A 499 31.45 -2.99 -7.91
N SER A 500 31.76 -3.51 -6.73
CA SER A 500 33.03 -3.25 -6.04
C SER A 500 34.23 -3.80 -6.82
N ALA A 501 34.08 -5.02 -7.39
CA ALA A 501 35.11 -5.61 -8.23
C ALA A 501 35.28 -4.85 -9.56
N ILE A 502 34.18 -4.44 -10.19
CA ILE A 502 34.18 -3.67 -11.45
C ILE A 502 34.73 -2.26 -11.23
N GLY A 503 34.43 -1.64 -10.09
CA GLY A 503 34.88 -0.32 -9.69
C GLY A 503 36.31 -0.26 -9.14
N SER A 504 36.99 -1.41 -9.01
CA SER A 504 38.36 -1.45 -8.51
C SER A 504 39.32 -0.64 -9.39
N SER A 505 40.23 0.07 -8.72
CA SER A 505 41.33 0.83 -9.33
C SER A 505 42.67 0.07 -9.26
N ASP A 506 42.64 -1.22 -8.89
CA ASP A 506 43.84 -2.06 -8.85
C ASP A 506 44.47 -2.15 -10.26
N PRO A 507 45.70 -1.63 -10.47
CA PRO A 507 46.34 -1.62 -11.79
C PRO A 507 46.61 -3.02 -12.34
N ASN A 508 46.62 -4.05 -11.48
CA ASN A 508 46.78 -5.45 -11.89
C ASN A 508 45.45 -6.12 -12.29
N ALA A 509 44.30 -5.46 -12.11
CA ALA A 509 43.02 -5.97 -12.56
C ALA A 509 42.80 -5.65 -14.04
N LEU A 510 42.47 -6.66 -14.86
CA LEU A 510 42.12 -6.48 -16.28
C LEU A 510 41.01 -5.44 -16.49
N VAL A 511 40.09 -5.33 -15.53
CA VAL A 511 38.96 -4.39 -15.55
C VAL A 511 39.39 -2.93 -15.37
N ALA A 512 40.52 -2.67 -14.70
CA ALA A 512 41.06 -1.31 -14.52
C ALA A 512 41.57 -0.70 -15.84
N ARG A 513 41.82 -1.54 -16.87
CA ARG A 513 42.19 -1.09 -18.23
C ARG A 513 41.02 -0.47 -18.99
N VAL A 514 39.78 -0.69 -18.54
CA VAL A 514 38.58 -0.14 -19.19
C VAL A 514 38.24 1.23 -18.57
N PRO A 515 37.97 2.26 -19.39
CA PRO A 515 37.56 3.58 -18.87
C PRO A 515 36.36 3.48 -17.92
N ALA A 516 36.40 4.21 -16.80
CA ALA A 516 35.37 4.17 -15.77
C ALA A 516 33.96 4.50 -16.32
N ARG A 517 33.86 5.45 -17.27
CA ARG A 517 32.60 5.80 -17.94
C ARG A 517 32.02 4.63 -18.74
N LEU A 518 32.86 3.84 -19.41
CA LEU A 518 32.42 2.69 -20.21
C LEU A 518 31.97 1.53 -19.30
N ARG A 519 32.67 1.32 -18.17
CA ARG A 519 32.26 0.37 -17.13
C ARG A 519 30.90 0.73 -16.55
N LEU A 520 30.70 2.00 -16.19
CA LEU A 520 29.43 2.51 -15.66
C LEU A 520 28.30 2.38 -16.69
N LEU A 521 28.56 2.71 -17.95
CA LEU A 521 27.59 2.55 -19.04
C LEU A 521 27.19 1.09 -19.22
N ALA A 522 28.14 0.16 -19.22
CA ALA A 522 27.86 -1.27 -19.38
C ALA A 522 27.03 -1.83 -18.22
N VAL A 523 27.40 -1.50 -16.98
CA VAL A 523 26.62 -1.87 -15.79
C VAL A 523 25.21 -1.27 -15.83
N GLY A 524 25.12 0.03 -16.14
CA GLY A 524 23.84 0.72 -16.27
C GLY A 524 22.95 0.04 -17.29
N LEU A 525 23.48 -0.26 -18.48
CA LEU A 525 22.74 -0.93 -19.56
C LEU A 525 22.18 -2.30 -19.12
N VAL A 526 22.96 -3.10 -18.40
CA VAL A 526 22.50 -4.41 -17.89
C VAL A 526 21.35 -4.25 -16.88
N LEU A 527 21.46 -3.28 -15.96
CA LEU A 527 20.42 -3.01 -14.98
C LEU A 527 19.15 -2.44 -15.61
N PHE A 528 19.28 -1.51 -16.57
CA PHE A 528 18.15 -0.98 -17.33
C PHE A 528 17.45 -2.07 -18.15
N LEU A 529 18.21 -2.92 -18.85
CA LEU A 529 17.62 -4.04 -19.60
C LEU A 529 16.87 -5.00 -18.67
N SER A 530 17.43 -5.31 -17.50
CA SER A 530 16.75 -6.14 -16.50
C SER A 530 15.43 -5.51 -16.03
N LEU A 531 15.43 -4.21 -15.77
CA LEU A 531 14.23 -3.46 -15.43
C LEU A 531 13.18 -3.54 -16.54
N ASP A 532 13.58 -3.25 -17.78
CA ASP A 532 12.69 -3.27 -18.95
C ASP A 532 12.07 -4.64 -19.19
N VAL A 533 12.86 -5.72 -19.05
CA VAL A 533 12.36 -7.11 -19.12
C VAL A 533 11.33 -7.37 -18.02
N GLY A 534 11.59 -6.90 -16.79
CA GLY A 534 10.66 -6.99 -15.67
C GLY A 534 9.34 -6.26 -15.96
N LEU A 535 9.42 -5.03 -16.48
CA LEU A 535 8.25 -4.23 -16.84
C LEU A 535 7.44 -4.84 -17.97
N ALA A 536 8.12 -5.28 -19.03
CA ALA A 536 7.48 -5.98 -20.14
C ALA A 536 6.76 -7.23 -19.65
N ARG A 537 7.33 -7.97 -18.70
CA ARG A 537 6.65 -9.13 -18.12
C ARG A 537 5.42 -8.74 -17.30
N ILE A 538 5.53 -7.76 -16.39
CA ILE A 538 4.41 -7.30 -15.55
C ILE A 538 3.24 -6.85 -16.44
N TYR A 539 3.51 -5.96 -17.39
CA TYR A 539 2.51 -5.50 -18.34
C TYR A 539 1.96 -6.66 -19.19
N GLY A 540 2.82 -7.61 -19.54
CA GLY A 540 2.46 -8.81 -20.27
C GLY A 540 1.48 -9.71 -19.52
N VAL A 541 1.71 -9.97 -18.23
CA VAL A 541 0.82 -10.78 -17.38
C VAL A 541 -0.48 -10.04 -17.13
N TYR A 542 -0.42 -8.75 -16.80
CA TYR A 542 -1.61 -7.92 -16.57
C TYR A 542 -2.54 -7.92 -17.79
N THR A 543 -2.02 -7.62 -18.98
CA THR A 543 -2.83 -7.60 -20.21
C THR A 543 -3.36 -8.98 -20.58
N ALA A 544 -2.60 -10.04 -20.33
CA ALA A 544 -2.99 -11.41 -20.65
C ALA A 544 -4.10 -11.97 -19.74
N TYR A 545 -4.11 -11.59 -18.46
CA TYR A 545 -4.89 -12.28 -17.42
C TYR A 545 -5.77 -11.36 -16.55
N ARG A 546 -5.96 -10.09 -16.91
CA ARG A 546 -6.85 -9.18 -16.17
C ARG A 546 -8.35 -9.53 -16.26
N ALA A 547 -8.75 -10.31 -17.27
CA ALA A 547 -10.17 -10.51 -17.59
C ALA A 547 -11.01 -11.06 -16.42
N PRO A 548 -10.56 -12.08 -15.66
CA PRO A 548 -11.33 -12.62 -14.53
C PRO A 548 -11.60 -11.61 -13.41
N MET A 549 -10.88 -10.49 -13.33
CA MET A 549 -11.18 -9.42 -12.37
C MET A 549 -12.09 -8.33 -12.97
N ALA A 550 -12.07 -8.17 -14.29
CA ALA A 550 -12.69 -7.03 -14.98
C ALA A 550 -14.13 -7.30 -15.44
N ILE A 551 -14.54 -8.56 -15.58
CA ILE A 551 -15.86 -8.93 -16.11
C ILE A 551 -17.02 -8.64 -15.15
N TYR A 552 -16.76 -8.54 -13.83
CA TYR A 552 -17.81 -8.33 -12.82
C TYR A 552 -18.26 -6.88 -12.65
N LYS A 553 -17.57 -5.91 -13.26
CA LYS A 553 -17.92 -4.48 -13.15
C LYS A 553 -19.41 -4.16 -13.41
N PRO A 554 -20.09 -4.77 -14.41
CA PRO A 554 -21.51 -4.52 -14.66
C PRO A 554 -22.46 -4.94 -13.53
N LEU A 555 -22.03 -5.86 -12.64
CA LEU A 555 -22.86 -6.31 -11.52
C LEU A 555 -23.08 -5.21 -10.48
N TRP A 556 -22.15 -4.24 -10.40
CA TRP A 556 -22.16 -3.15 -9.43
C TRP A 556 -22.90 -1.90 -9.93
N GLY A 557 -23.34 -1.87 -11.20
CA GLY A 557 -23.85 -0.67 -11.87
C GLY A 557 -22.71 0.21 -12.40
N GLY A 558 -23.01 1.05 -13.39
CA GLY A 558 -22.03 1.99 -13.96
C GLY A 558 -22.11 3.38 -13.33
N ASP A 559 -20.98 4.09 -13.27
CA ASP A 559 -20.94 5.55 -13.04
C ASP A 559 -21.68 6.34 -14.15
N GLU A 560 -21.95 5.71 -15.30
CA GLU A 560 -22.57 6.30 -16.50
C GLU A 560 -24.06 5.92 -16.66
N GLY A 561 -24.82 5.83 -15.57
CA GLY A 561 -26.30 5.74 -15.62
C GLY A 561 -26.90 4.43 -16.16
N GLY A 562 -26.07 3.40 -16.41
CA GLY A 562 -26.54 2.04 -16.71
C GLY A 562 -26.92 1.28 -15.44
N GLY A 563 -28.14 0.72 -15.41
CA GLY A 563 -28.62 -0.11 -14.30
C GLY A 563 -27.72 -1.32 -14.04
N ALA A 564 -27.59 -1.71 -12.78
CA ALA A 564 -26.81 -2.88 -12.37
C ALA A 564 -27.37 -4.18 -12.97
N VAL A 565 -26.50 -5.06 -13.43
CA VAL A 565 -26.89 -6.35 -14.04
C VAL A 565 -27.11 -7.41 -12.95
N GLY A 566 -28.18 -8.19 -13.06
CA GLY A 566 -28.57 -9.20 -12.06
C GLY A 566 -29.44 -8.62 -10.93
N GLY A 567 -30.11 -9.49 -10.18
CA GLY A 567 -30.90 -9.19 -8.99
C GLY A 567 -30.18 -9.55 -7.68
N PRO A 568 -30.80 -9.25 -6.53
CA PRO A 568 -30.33 -9.74 -5.22
C PRO A 568 -30.33 -11.26 -5.17
N GLU A 569 -29.34 -11.86 -4.49
CA GLU A 569 -29.20 -13.31 -4.28
C GLU A 569 -29.08 -14.17 -5.56
N ASP A 570 -28.82 -13.53 -6.72
CA ASP A 570 -28.64 -14.23 -7.98
C ASP A 570 -27.46 -15.21 -7.94
N LEU A 571 -27.63 -16.35 -8.63
CA LEU A 571 -26.58 -17.36 -8.76
C LEU A 571 -25.66 -17.02 -9.94
N VAL A 572 -24.37 -16.83 -9.63
CA VAL A 572 -23.30 -16.64 -10.61
C VAL A 572 -22.55 -17.96 -10.76
N CYS A 573 -22.77 -18.63 -11.89
CA CYS A 573 -22.29 -19.98 -12.11
C CYS A 573 -20.93 -20.02 -12.80
N PHE A 574 -20.14 -21.04 -12.43
CA PHE A 574 -18.82 -21.33 -12.98
C PHE A 574 -18.72 -22.80 -13.40
N GLY A 575 -18.29 -23.05 -14.63
CA GLY A 575 -18.01 -24.39 -15.14
C GLY A 575 -16.51 -24.66 -15.22
N LYS A 576 -15.98 -24.72 -16.44
CA LYS A 576 -14.55 -24.94 -16.74
C LYS A 576 -13.61 -23.84 -16.19
N GLU A 577 -14.17 -22.69 -15.82
CA GLU A 577 -13.44 -21.49 -15.38
C GLU A 577 -13.42 -21.30 -13.85
N TRP A 578 -13.92 -22.27 -13.08
CA TRP A 578 -14.11 -22.14 -11.63
C TRP A 578 -12.86 -21.67 -10.85
N TYR A 579 -11.67 -22.14 -11.24
CA TYR A 579 -10.41 -21.81 -10.57
C TYR A 579 -9.88 -20.41 -10.90
N ARG A 580 -10.53 -19.69 -11.82
CA ARG A 580 -10.23 -18.30 -12.16
C ARG A 580 -11.13 -17.30 -11.43
N PHE A 581 -12.14 -17.78 -10.69
CA PHE A 581 -12.96 -16.92 -9.85
C PHE A 581 -12.12 -16.35 -8.71
N PRO A 582 -11.96 -15.01 -8.60
CA PRO A 582 -11.04 -14.42 -7.64
C PRO A 582 -11.56 -14.50 -6.20
N SER A 583 -12.78 -14.03 -5.94
CA SER A 583 -13.40 -13.98 -4.61
C SER A 583 -14.87 -13.56 -4.69
N SER A 584 -15.67 -13.96 -3.69
CA SER A 584 -17.04 -13.46 -3.48
C SER A 584 -17.11 -11.95 -3.24
N TYR A 585 -16.01 -11.26 -2.88
CA TYR A 585 -15.98 -9.79 -2.79
C TYR A 585 -16.30 -9.08 -4.11
N PHE A 586 -16.20 -9.77 -5.25
CA PHE A 586 -16.56 -9.22 -6.55
C PHE A 586 -18.05 -9.35 -6.88
N LEU A 587 -18.83 -10.01 -6.03
CA LEU A 587 -20.25 -10.28 -6.20
C LEU A 587 -21.07 -9.37 -5.26
N PRO A 588 -21.84 -8.40 -5.79
CA PRO A 588 -22.67 -7.51 -4.98
C PRO A 588 -24.02 -8.13 -4.62
N ARG A 589 -24.77 -7.48 -3.72
CA ARG A 589 -26.19 -7.79 -3.42
C ARG A 589 -26.43 -9.26 -3.05
N ASP A 590 -25.53 -9.79 -2.23
CA ASP A 590 -25.57 -11.17 -1.74
C ASP A 590 -25.67 -12.23 -2.85
N MET A 591 -25.13 -11.93 -4.04
CA MET A 591 -25.01 -12.91 -5.12
C MET A 591 -24.07 -14.05 -4.72
N HIS A 592 -24.43 -15.28 -5.10
CA HIS A 592 -23.69 -16.48 -4.71
C HIS A 592 -22.97 -17.13 -5.91
N ALA A 593 -21.69 -17.47 -5.71
CA ALA A 593 -20.92 -18.25 -6.67
C ALA A 593 -21.31 -19.72 -6.60
N LYS A 594 -21.80 -20.30 -7.69
CA LYS A 594 -22.16 -21.72 -7.79
C LYS A 594 -21.39 -22.42 -8.90
N PHE A 595 -21.32 -23.74 -8.84
CA PHE A 595 -20.60 -24.52 -9.83
C PHE A 595 -21.56 -25.35 -10.67
N VAL A 596 -21.35 -25.36 -11.99
CA VAL A 596 -22.01 -26.28 -12.90
C VAL A 596 -21.05 -27.40 -13.29
N ARG A 597 -21.59 -28.52 -13.75
CA ARG A 597 -20.78 -29.67 -14.13
C ARG A 597 -19.81 -29.29 -15.26
N SER A 598 -18.54 -29.67 -15.13
CA SER A 598 -17.44 -29.48 -16.10
C SER A 598 -16.65 -30.79 -16.22
N GLU A 599 -15.51 -30.85 -16.93
CA GLU A 599 -14.68 -32.06 -16.98
C GLU A 599 -13.85 -32.30 -15.70
N PHE A 600 -13.85 -31.34 -14.79
CA PHE A 600 -13.21 -31.51 -13.49
C PHE A 600 -13.92 -32.58 -12.65
N ARG A 601 -13.15 -33.52 -12.08
CA ARG A 601 -13.63 -34.65 -11.23
C ARG A 601 -13.00 -34.63 -9.83
N GLY A 602 -12.48 -33.48 -9.41
CA GLY A 602 -11.97 -33.27 -8.05
C GLY A 602 -13.02 -32.63 -7.14
N LEU A 603 -12.64 -32.38 -5.89
CA LEU A 603 -13.51 -31.69 -4.94
C LEU A 603 -13.55 -30.18 -5.25
N LEU A 604 -14.73 -29.64 -5.48
CA LEU A 604 -14.94 -28.20 -5.65
C LEU A 604 -15.09 -27.47 -4.31
N PRO A 605 -14.82 -26.15 -4.26
CA PRO A 605 -14.99 -25.35 -3.05
C PRO A 605 -16.40 -25.49 -2.46
N GLY A 606 -16.47 -25.61 -1.12
CA GLY A 606 -17.73 -25.60 -0.37
C GLY A 606 -18.03 -24.23 0.23
N GLU A 607 -19.31 -23.92 0.36
CA GLU A 607 -19.77 -22.71 1.06
C GLU A 607 -19.79 -22.92 2.57
N PHE A 608 -19.53 -21.86 3.32
CA PHE A 608 -19.72 -21.85 4.76
C PHE A 608 -21.22 -21.83 5.09
N SER A 609 -21.61 -22.44 6.21
CA SER A 609 -22.99 -22.40 6.65
C SER A 609 -23.41 -20.99 7.07
N GLU A 610 -24.55 -20.53 6.56
CA GLU A 610 -25.18 -19.25 6.95
C GLU A 610 -26.28 -19.43 8.01
N ALA A 611 -26.49 -20.67 8.50
CA ALA A 611 -27.57 -21.00 9.42
C ALA A 611 -27.41 -20.29 10.77
N ARG A 612 -28.38 -19.49 11.21
CA ARG A 612 -28.33 -18.83 12.52
C ARG A 612 -28.73 -19.77 13.66
N THR A 613 -27.88 -20.74 13.97
CA THR A 613 -28.13 -21.76 15.01
C THR A 613 -27.05 -21.76 16.09
N GLY A 614 -27.47 -21.96 17.35
CA GLY A 614 -26.57 -22.03 18.52
C GLY A 614 -26.14 -20.67 19.11
N PHE A 615 -25.29 -20.71 20.15
CA PHE A 615 -24.71 -19.54 20.81
C PHE A 615 -23.39 -19.15 20.13
N GLY A 616 -23.24 -17.91 19.64
CA GLY A 616 -22.03 -17.38 18.98
C GLY A 616 -22.29 -16.60 17.69
N PHE A 617 -21.29 -15.84 17.21
CA PHE A 617 -21.35 -15.08 15.95
C PHE A 617 -20.86 -15.93 14.77
N TRP A 618 -21.59 -15.94 13.64
CA TRP A 618 -21.24 -16.60 12.38
C TRP A 618 -21.02 -18.12 12.45
N SER A 619 -22.09 -18.88 12.23
CA SER A 619 -22.09 -20.35 12.29
C SER A 619 -21.18 -21.06 11.31
N GLY A 620 -20.86 -20.42 10.20
CA GLY A 620 -19.87 -20.90 9.23
C GLY A 620 -18.47 -21.16 9.81
N THR A 621 -18.16 -20.60 10.98
CA THR A 621 -16.86 -20.85 11.62
C THR A 621 -16.76 -22.20 12.34
N TRP A 622 -17.88 -22.83 12.74
CA TRP A 622 -17.84 -24.12 13.45
C TRP A 622 -18.71 -25.22 12.83
N LEU A 623 -19.69 -24.88 12.00
CA LEU A 623 -20.52 -25.87 11.30
C LEU A 623 -19.74 -26.43 10.11
N PRO A 624 -19.38 -27.72 10.10
CA PRO A 624 -18.67 -28.31 8.98
C PRO A 624 -19.55 -28.28 7.73
N THR A 625 -18.99 -27.84 6.61
CA THR A 625 -19.66 -27.95 5.32
C THR A 625 -19.80 -29.41 4.93
N SER A 626 -21.00 -29.82 4.52
CA SER A 626 -21.27 -31.18 4.06
C SER A 626 -20.48 -31.53 2.80
N GLY A 627 -20.17 -32.82 2.63
CA GLY A 627 -19.58 -33.36 1.39
C GLY A 627 -18.11 -32.99 1.13
N LEU A 628 -17.44 -32.31 2.06
CA LEU A 628 -15.98 -32.17 2.02
C LEU A 628 -15.29 -33.49 2.38
N ASN A 629 -14.19 -33.79 1.71
CA ASN A 629 -13.36 -34.97 1.95
C ASN A 629 -11.86 -34.63 1.85
N ASP A 630 -11.02 -35.46 2.47
CA ASP A 630 -9.56 -35.30 2.54
C ASP A 630 -8.81 -35.94 1.36
N GLY A 631 -9.54 -36.49 0.37
CA GLY A 631 -8.98 -37.22 -0.77
C GLY A 631 -9.16 -36.52 -2.12
N ASN A 632 -9.57 -35.25 -2.15
CA ASN A 632 -9.90 -34.51 -3.38
C ASN A 632 -10.88 -35.26 -4.31
N ARG A 633 -11.82 -36.00 -3.74
CA ARG A 633 -12.83 -36.78 -4.48
C ARG A 633 -13.99 -35.88 -4.87
N GLU A 634 -14.50 -36.06 -6.09
CA GLU A 634 -15.72 -35.39 -6.57
C GLU A 634 -16.87 -35.56 -5.59
N ASP A 635 -17.57 -34.47 -5.30
CA ASP A 635 -18.83 -34.46 -4.56
C ASP A 635 -19.92 -33.87 -5.46
N PRO A 636 -20.89 -34.69 -5.92
CA PRO A 636 -22.00 -34.22 -6.74
C PRO A 636 -22.84 -33.13 -6.08
N GLY A 637 -22.84 -33.04 -4.75
CA GLY A 637 -23.56 -32.01 -4.00
C GLY A 637 -23.02 -30.59 -4.18
N LYS A 638 -21.86 -30.42 -4.84
CA LYS A 638 -21.30 -29.10 -5.17
C LYS A 638 -21.85 -28.48 -6.44
N TYR A 639 -22.57 -29.25 -7.26
CA TYR A 639 -23.12 -28.77 -8.52
C TYR A 639 -24.54 -28.26 -8.37
N VAL A 640 -24.85 -27.21 -9.13
CA VAL A 640 -26.23 -26.76 -9.37
C VAL A 640 -26.63 -27.06 -10.81
N ASP A 641 -27.92 -27.20 -11.06
CA ASP A 641 -28.44 -27.30 -12.42
C ASP A 641 -28.20 -25.98 -13.17
N LEU A 642 -27.84 -26.06 -14.45
CA LEU A 642 -27.58 -24.88 -15.28
C LEU A 642 -28.79 -23.94 -15.34
N ARG A 643 -30.02 -24.46 -15.20
CA ARG A 643 -31.25 -23.67 -15.17
C ARG A 643 -31.44 -22.90 -13.86
N ALA A 644 -30.65 -23.14 -12.83
CA ALA A 644 -30.66 -22.30 -11.62
C ALA A 644 -29.80 -21.04 -11.79
N CYS A 645 -28.93 -21.00 -12.79
CA CYS A 645 -27.98 -19.92 -13.00
C CYS A 645 -28.66 -18.70 -13.65
N SER A 646 -28.64 -17.57 -12.95
CA SER A 646 -29.03 -16.25 -13.49
C SER A 646 -27.90 -15.68 -14.35
N LEU A 647 -26.66 -15.91 -13.92
CA LEU A 647 -25.43 -15.45 -14.57
C LEU A 647 -24.48 -16.64 -14.72
N LEU A 648 -23.64 -16.61 -15.76
CA LEU A 648 -22.64 -17.63 -16.03
C LEU A 648 -21.35 -16.98 -16.51
N VAL A 649 -20.20 -17.48 -16.03
CA VAL A 649 -18.89 -17.07 -16.51
C VAL A 649 -18.31 -18.16 -17.40
N ASP A 650 -17.91 -17.79 -18.62
CA ASP A 650 -17.31 -18.71 -19.58
C ASP A 650 -16.16 -18.07 -20.36
N THR A 651 -15.21 -18.90 -20.80
CA THR A 651 -14.12 -18.49 -21.71
C THR A 651 -14.26 -19.20 -23.05
N GLN A 652 -14.26 -18.41 -24.11
CA GLN A 652 -14.27 -18.88 -25.49
C GLN A 652 -12.91 -18.63 -26.15
N TYR A 653 -12.38 -19.62 -26.87
CA TYR A 653 -11.15 -19.52 -27.67
C TYR A 653 -11.43 -19.78 -29.15
N PRO A 654 -11.79 -18.75 -29.94
CA PRO A 654 -12.27 -18.92 -31.31
C PRO A 654 -11.25 -19.54 -32.28
N ASP A 655 -9.96 -19.37 -32.00
CA ASP A 655 -8.87 -19.88 -32.85
C ASP A 655 -8.63 -21.39 -32.67
N ARG A 656 -9.25 -22.04 -31.67
CA ARG A 656 -9.10 -23.48 -31.41
C ARG A 656 -10.10 -24.27 -32.25
N THR A 657 -9.61 -25.27 -32.97
CA THR A 657 -10.42 -26.15 -33.85
C THR A 657 -10.72 -27.52 -33.25
N GLU A 658 -10.19 -27.80 -32.05
CA GLU A 658 -10.44 -29.06 -31.35
C GLU A 658 -11.90 -29.14 -30.87
N PRO A 659 -12.53 -30.33 -30.92
CA PRO A 659 -13.89 -30.50 -30.44
C PRO A 659 -13.97 -30.25 -28.93
N LEU A 660 -15.00 -29.52 -28.50
CA LEU A 660 -15.21 -29.19 -27.10
C LEU A 660 -15.65 -30.44 -26.30
N PRO A 661 -15.19 -30.60 -25.04
CA PRO A 661 -15.64 -31.70 -24.20
C PRO A 661 -17.16 -31.65 -23.95
N PRO A 662 -17.84 -32.80 -23.82
CA PRO A 662 -19.29 -32.85 -23.64
C PRO A 662 -19.80 -32.09 -22.40
N ALA A 663 -19.03 -32.05 -21.31
CA ALA A 663 -19.40 -31.33 -20.10
C ALA A 663 -18.99 -29.84 -20.12
N GLU A 664 -18.34 -29.36 -21.18
CA GLU A 664 -17.83 -27.99 -21.30
C GLU A 664 -18.23 -27.34 -22.64
N PRO A 665 -19.55 -27.20 -22.91
CA PRO A 665 -20.02 -26.58 -24.15
C PRO A 665 -19.63 -25.09 -24.22
N ASP A 666 -19.74 -24.53 -25.42
CA ASP A 666 -19.51 -23.10 -25.67
C ASP A 666 -20.76 -22.29 -25.29
N TYR A 667 -20.82 -21.85 -24.03
CA TYR A 667 -21.95 -21.07 -23.54
C TYR A 667 -21.98 -19.65 -24.15
N VAL A 668 -20.83 -19.15 -24.61
CA VAL A 668 -20.75 -17.84 -25.29
C VAL A 668 -21.39 -17.91 -26.68
N ALA A 669 -21.30 -19.05 -27.36
CA ALA A 669 -21.94 -19.27 -28.66
C ALA A 669 -23.46 -19.53 -28.57
N ASP A 670 -23.96 -20.01 -27.43
CA ASP A 670 -25.39 -20.22 -27.18
C ASP A 670 -26.14 -18.89 -26.94
N SER A 671 -26.42 -18.19 -28.05
CA SER A 671 -27.15 -16.91 -28.03
C SER A 671 -28.66 -17.05 -27.76
N GLU A 672 -29.20 -18.28 -27.80
CA GLU A 672 -30.61 -18.56 -27.52
C GLU A 672 -30.88 -18.55 -26.01
N THR A 673 -30.00 -19.15 -25.22
CA THR A 673 -30.12 -19.19 -23.75
C THR A 673 -29.45 -17.99 -23.08
N TRP A 674 -28.32 -17.53 -23.62
CA TRP A 674 -27.45 -16.56 -22.95
C TRP A 674 -27.34 -15.23 -23.71
N GLU A 675 -27.31 -14.15 -22.95
CA GLU A 675 -26.99 -12.79 -23.39
C GLU A 675 -25.59 -12.42 -22.90
N VAL A 676 -24.72 -11.98 -23.80
CA VAL A 676 -23.37 -11.53 -23.44
C VAL A 676 -23.43 -10.17 -22.77
N VAL A 677 -23.18 -10.10 -21.46
CA VAL A 677 -23.16 -8.85 -20.70
C VAL A 677 -21.86 -8.10 -20.94
N LYS A 678 -20.74 -8.79 -20.76
CA LYS A 678 -19.41 -8.20 -20.91
C LYS A 678 -18.38 -9.27 -21.22
N CYS A 679 -17.50 -9.00 -22.19
CA CYS A 679 -16.32 -9.81 -22.44
C CYS A 679 -15.05 -8.97 -22.35
N GLU A 680 -13.98 -9.56 -21.87
CA GLU A 680 -12.64 -8.99 -21.89
C GLU A 680 -11.67 -9.96 -22.62
N PRO A 681 -10.65 -9.44 -23.33
CA PRO A 681 -9.63 -10.28 -23.94
C PRO A 681 -8.90 -11.12 -22.88
N PHE A 682 -8.74 -12.41 -23.16
CA PHE A 682 -8.03 -13.33 -22.29
C PHE A 682 -7.07 -14.18 -23.11
N LEU A 683 -5.81 -14.29 -22.67
CA LEU A 683 -4.76 -14.91 -23.49
C LEU A 683 -5.07 -16.38 -23.79
N ASP A 684 -5.00 -16.76 -25.06
CA ASP A 684 -4.94 -18.18 -25.43
C ASP A 684 -3.51 -18.68 -25.27
N ALA A 685 -3.23 -19.25 -24.09
CA ALA A 685 -1.91 -19.77 -23.78
C ALA A 685 -1.51 -20.96 -24.66
N ALA A 686 -2.45 -21.75 -25.21
CA ALA A 686 -2.12 -22.89 -26.06
C ALA A 686 -1.66 -22.43 -27.45
N SER A 687 -2.36 -21.43 -28.01
CA SER A 687 -2.10 -20.90 -29.35
C SER A 687 -1.03 -19.79 -29.39
N THR A 688 -0.59 -19.29 -28.23
CA THR A 688 0.43 -18.23 -28.14
C THR A 688 1.83 -18.79 -27.93
N HIS A 689 2.80 -18.29 -28.71
CA HIS A 689 4.21 -18.67 -28.58
C HIS A 689 4.80 -18.33 -27.19
N VAL A 690 5.70 -19.18 -26.68
CA VAL A 690 6.33 -19.04 -25.35
C VAL A 690 6.85 -17.63 -25.07
N LEU A 691 7.59 -17.04 -26.01
CA LEU A 691 8.16 -15.68 -25.84
C LEU A 691 7.07 -14.62 -25.60
N ALA A 692 5.97 -14.69 -26.33
CA ALA A 692 4.86 -13.75 -26.21
C ALA A 692 4.01 -14.00 -24.95
N ARG A 693 4.02 -15.24 -24.42
CA ARG A 693 3.44 -15.55 -23.10
C ARG A 693 4.31 -15.01 -21.96
N THR A 694 5.63 -15.10 -22.12
CA THR A 694 6.61 -14.74 -21.09
C THR A 694 6.84 -13.23 -20.99
N LEU A 695 6.98 -12.54 -22.13
CA LEU A 695 7.22 -11.10 -22.20
C LEU A 695 6.09 -10.44 -22.97
N TRP A 696 5.79 -9.18 -22.64
CA TRP A 696 4.99 -8.37 -23.53
C TRP A 696 5.81 -8.01 -24.78
N LEU A 697 5.21 -8.27 -25.94
CA LEU A 697 5.74 -7.85 -27.23
C LEU A 697 4.74 -6.86 -27.82
N PRO A 698 5.19 -5.68 -28.28
CA PRO A 698 4.30 -4.71 -28.90
C PRO A 698 3.80 -5.25 -30.25
N ASP A 699 2.55 -4.94 -30.60
CA ASP A 699 1.95 -5.30 -31.89
C ASP A 699 2.46 -4.38 -33.03
N LEU A 700 3.77 -4.40 -33.27
CA LEU A 700 4.43 -3.68 -34.36
C LEU A 700 4.43 -4.54 -35.63
N ALA A 701 4.39 -3.89 -36.79
CA ALA A 701 4.47 -4.56 -38.09
C ALA A 701 5.76 -5.41 -38.24
N LEU A 702 6.84 -5.02 -37.56
CA LEU A 702 8.12 -5.71 -37.54
C LEU A 702 8.09 -7.04 -36.74
N VAL A 703 7.13 -7.21 -35.83
CA VAL A 703 7.03 -8.44 -35.03
C VAL A 703 6.36 -9.53 -35.88
N PRO A 704 7.04 -10.68 -36.12
CA PRO A 704 6.49 -11.79 -36.88
C PRO A 704 5.13 -12.24 -36.33
N VAL A 705 4.19 -12.54 -37.21
CA VAL A 705 2.82 -12.96 -36.82
C VAL A 705 2.84 -14.15 -35.87
N ARG A 706 3.81 -15.07 -36.00
CA ARG A 706 4.00 -16.23 -35.11
C ARG A 706 4.34 -15.86 -33.66
N LEU A 707 4.87 -14.66 -33.43
CA LEU A 707 5.25 -14.14 -32.11
C LEU A 707 4.19 -13.18 -31.53
N ARG A 708 3.08 -12.95 -32.23
CA ARG A 708 1.97 -12.15 -31.71
C ARG A 708 1.09 -12.99 -30.78
N ARG A 709 0.47 -12.34 -29.80
CA ARG A 709 -0.44 -12.99 -28.85
C ARG A 709 -1.75 -13.37 -29.53
N ARG A 710 -2.24 -14.57 -29.19
CA ARG A 710 -3.57 -15.04 -29.57
C ARG A 710 -4.52 -14.86 -28.40
N TRP A 711 -5.75 -14.47 -28.69
CA TRP A 711 -6.70 -14.02 -27.68
C TRP A 711 -8.00 -14.80 -27.79
N GLY A 712 -8.46 -15.30 -26.66
CA GLY A 712 -9.85 -15.67 -26.44
C GLY A 712 -10.63 -14.51 -25.79
N ARG A 713 -11.87 -14.82 -25.43
CA ARG A 713 -12.78 -13.90 -24.75
C ARG A 713 -13.28 -14.55 -23.47
N HIS A 714 -13.05 -13.89 -22.35
CA HIS A 714 -13.61 -14.30 -21.06
C HIS A 714 -14.82 -13.42 -20.78
N CYS A 715 -15.99 -14.04 -20.59
CA CYS A 715 -17.28 -13.38 -20.67
C CYS A 715 -18.13 -13.65 -19.44
N LEU A 716 -18.83 -12.61 -19.01
CA LEU A 716 -19.99 -12.69 -18.13
C LEU A 716 -21.24 -12.75 -19.01
N LEU A 717 -22.04 -13.80 -18.80
CA LEU A 717 -23.27 -14.08 -19.51
C LEU A 717 -24.44 -13.93 -18.54
N LYS A 718 -25.56 -13.37 -19.03
CA LYS A 718 -26.83 -13.30 -18.33
C LYS A 718 -27.82 -14.20 -19.05
N ARG A 719 -28.59 -14.98 -18.29
CA ARG A 719 -29.60 -15.82 -18.89
C ARG A 719 -30.75 -14.99 -19.45
N ARG A 720 -31.20 -15.31 -20.66
CA ARG A 720 -32.39 -14.69 -21.25
C ARG A 720 -33.62 -15.19 -20.50
N THR A 721 -34.45 -14.25 -20.04
CA THR A 721 -35.81 -14.57 -19.59
C THR A 721 -36.63 -14.90 -20.83
N THR A 722 -37.15 -16.12 -20.93
CA THR A 722 -38.16 -16.46 -21.94
C THR A 722 -39.33 -15.49 -21.77
N ALA A 723 -39.59 -14.66 -22.77
CA ALA A 723 -40.81 -13.88 -22.83
C ALA A 723 -41.97 -14.89 -22.94
N ASN A 724 -42.79 -14.98 -21.89
CA ASN A 724 -44.11 -15.59 -22.00
C ASN A 724 -45.06 -14.60 -22.66
#